data_AF-A0A4Y7M7N8-F1
#
_entry.id   AF-A0A4Y7M7N8-F1
#
_cell.length_a   1.000
_cell.length_b   1.000
_cell.length_c   1.000
_cell.angle_alpha   90.00
_cell.angle_beta   90.00
_cell.angle_gamma   90.00
#
_symmetry.space_group_name_H-M   'P 1'
#
loop_
_entity.id
_entity.type
_entity.pdbx_description
1 polymer ?
#
loop_
_entity_poly.entity_id
_entity_poly.type
_entity_poly.pdbx_seq_one_letter_code
_entity_poly.pdbx_strand_id
1 'polypeptide(L)'
;MLALRGSLNAGLVKALGINGNVSVLSSVSSTSTIVLRRNQSTVPQSGTQQNVALDTKKKYSPFQNTSNMAEFAVARLDDLLNWGRKGSLWPLTFGLACCAVEMMHIAAPRYDMDRYGVVFRASPRQADVIIVAGTLTNKMAPALRKVYDQMPEPRWVIERLGFQKYKWHVENLYLFQYVAATGLSQSTSTSLDALLRQKRCYTVFFSYKRKYRQFSADGEFVLTPRKIPAQNVVIRLIRRETNVKPGNYNVCRAFYQTVVPNFTIVNVEKPPCYLRKFTPNGKYFIAFSSDQTSVEVYKYLGPSAAEALLIDVPETREFIGNDANEAVNLRSKVFSKFFQLKYTIPVTPVGEQLNRECSLFVGDGRFVIVGSASYVPEEPQPSFFDIFRNNESVSPHPRSPLEDCSLHIVDIVNGKLCDTRTLKTDKIFLSHNQGLYLYEDTLAVLSVQHQTIHIFRITNEGYFADVKTIGRFCFDDDEWLINQVRGLWPPGHIVRPFREATVNALKHRLLVFLYRRAIMMSEAEGNLFRVRKFYQNFDHIRALRLWKMQLLDESHLLLKYASEDVVTLRAPDPNTQPAFFVVYNMESAQVINVYENTSEELLDLFENFCDLLRNATQGSPSSNVFANVIHQRFKQTIVSARFGGQTEATKRLLSQLPISAQSYSSSPYLDLQLFSYDDKWVSLMERPKTSGEHPIRFYVRESGLLRFRIYAGILGRPAPPTSARRLVAFTFHPTDPFSISVQRTNSEYVVNFHVRHI
;
A
#
# COMPACT_ATOMS: atom_id res chain seq x y z
N MET A 1 15.81 -22.36 -4.74
CA MET A 1 15.15 -21.08 -4.37
C MET A 1 16.04 -19.86 -4.64
N LEU A 2 17.32 -19.88 -4.26
CA LEU A 2 18.28 -18.78 -4.52
C LEU A 2 18.47 -18.45 -6.03
N ALA A 3 18.62 -19.46 -6.89
CA ALA A 3 18.82 -19.25 -8.34
C ALA A 3 17.63 -18.59 -9.07
N LEU A 4 16.39 -18.89 -8.65
CA LEU A 4 15.17 -18.26 -9.21
C LEU A 4 14.98 -16.82 -8.70
N ARG A 5 15.46 -16.51 -7.49
CA ARG A 5 15.38 -15.19 -6.86
C ARG A 5 16.35 -14.20 -7.52
N GLY A 6 17.60 -14.63 -7.75
CA GLY A 6 18.60 -13.83 -8.48
C GLY A 6 18.17 -13.50 -9.93
N SER A 7 17.53 -14.44 -10.63
CA SER A 7 17.04 -14.20 -12.00
C SER A 7 15.88 -13.20 -12.09
N LEU A 8 15.02 -13.13 -11.06
CA LEU A 8 13.87 -12.19 -11.03
C LEU A 8 14.31 -10.78 -10.68
N ASN A 9 15.23 -10.63 -9.72
CA ASN A 9 15.78 -9.32 -9.36
C ASN A 9 16.68 -8.76 -10.48
N ALA A 10 17.43 -9.60 -11.19
CA ALA A 10 18.11 -9.20 -12.42
C ALA A 10 17.13 -8.63 -13.46
N GLY A 11 15.89 -9.15 -13.53
CA GLY A 11 14.81 -8.60 -14.36
C GLY A 11 14.34 -7.21 -13.93
N LEU A 12 14.22 -6.96 -12.62
CA LEU A 12 13.90 -5.63 -12.08
C LEU A 12 15.04 -4.63 -12.31
N VAL A 13 16.29 -5.01 -12.03
CA VAL A 13 17.46 -4.17 -12.28
C VAL A 13 17.60 -3.88 -13.78
N LYS A 14 17.30 -4.87 -14.63
CA LYS A 14 17.23 -4.68 -16.08
C LYS A 14 16.08 -3.75 -16.49
N ALA A 15 14.92 -3.80 -15.83
CA ALA A 15 13.82 -2.88 -16.08
C ALA A 15 14.11 -1.45 -15.57
N LEU A 16 14.85 -1.32 -14.47
CA LEU A 16 15.36 -0.05 -13.93
C LEU A 16 16.53 0.52 -14.77
N GLY A 17 17.22 -0.32 -15.55
CA GLY A 17 18.43 0.03 -16.31
C GLY A 17 18.33 -0.04 -17.84
N ILE A 18 17.31 -0.67 -18.42
CA ILE A 18 17.16 -0.88 -19.87
C ILE A 18 15.72 -0.55 -20.28
N ASN A 19 15.45 0.74 -20.46
CA ASN A 19 14.56 1.25 -21.50
C ASN A 19 15.13 2.60 -21.94
N GLY A 20 16.21 2.52 -22.73
CA GLY A 20 16.67 3.67 -23.50
C GLY A 20 15.64 3.94 -24.59
N ASN A 21 14.64 4.77 -24.30
CA ASN A 21 13.91 5.57 -25.28
C ASN A 21 12.92 6.55 -24.60
N VAL A 22 13.21 7.85 -24.78
CA VAL A 22 12.26 8.99 -24.78
C VAL A 22 12.06 9.77 -23.45
N SER A 23 11.38 10.92 -23.56
CA SER A 23 11.71 12.27 -23.11
C SER A 23 11.02 12.74 -21.81
N VAL A 24 11.76 13.40 -20.91
CA VAL A 24 11.15 14.30 -19.89
C VAL A 24 12.09 15.45 -19.54
N LEU A 25 11.72 16.70 -19.86
CA LEU A 25 12.06 17.98 -19.18
C LEU A 25 11.13 19.06 -19.75
N SER A 26 9.82 18.91 -19.59
CA SER A 26 8.87 19.99 -19.86
C SER A 26 7.92 20.17 -18.68
N SER A 27 8.40 20.85 -17.64
CA SER A 27 7.57 21.70 -16.76
C SER A 27 8.43 22.27 -15.62
N VAL A 28 9.17 23.33 -15.92
CA VAL A 28 9.45 24.37 -14.91
C VAL A 28 9.11 25.68 -15.59
N SER A 29 7.97 26.26 -15.23
CA SER A 29 7.68 27.67 -15.48
C SER A 29 6.96 28.23 -14.27
N SER A 30 7.60 29.26 -13.72
CA SER A 30 7.18 30.13 -12.64
C SER A 30 6.02 31.04 -13.04
N THR A 31 5.18 31.35 -12.05
CA THR A 31 4.24 32.47 -11.89
C THR A 31 4.30 33.63 -12.91
N SER A 32 3.20 33.86 -13.62
CA SER A 32 2.72 35.20 -14.01
C SER A 32 1.22 35.15 -14.41
N THR A 33 0.44 36.05 -13.83
CA THR A 33 -1.00 36.28 -14.04
C THR A 33 -1.26 36.78 -15.46
N ILE A 34 -1.91 36.00 -16.34
CA ILE A 34 -2.47 36.52 -17.61
C ILE A 34 -3.80 35.81 -17.95
N VAL A 35 -4.75 36.65 -18.31
CA VAL A 35 -6.17 36.45 -18.64
C VAL A 35 -6.40 35.36 -19.70
N LEU A 36 -7.27 34.38 -19.39
CA LEU A 36 -7.73 33.36 -20.33
C LEU A 36 -8.76 33.93 -21.32
N ARG A 37 -8.32 34.20 -22.56
CA ARG A 37 -9.21 34.36 -23.71
C ARG A 37 -9.34 33.01 -24.43
N ARG A 38 -10.56 32.49 -24.47
CA ARG A 38 -10.90 31.17 -25.03
C ARG A 38 -11.14 31.31 -26.53
N ASN A 39 -10.28 30.74 -27.37
CA ASN A 39 -10.58 30.47 -28.78
C ASN A 39 -10.23 29.02 -29.11
N GLN A 40 -11.25 28.28 -29.55
CA GLN A 40 -11.11 26.94 -30.15
C GLN A 40 -10.83 27.09 -31.64
N SER A 41 -9.85 26.37 -32.16
CA SER A 41 -9.78 26.01 -33.57
C SER A 41 -9.11 24.64 -33.73
N THR A 42 -9.57 23.92 -34.75
CA THR A 42 -9.48 22.47 -34.96
C THR A 42 -8.40 22.07 -35.98
N VAL A 43 -7.57 21.08 -35.59
CA VAL A 43 -6.96 19.97 -36.40
C VAL A 43 -5.87 20.37 -37.44
N PRO A 44 -4.89 19.51 -37.85
CA PRO A 44 -4.47 18.15 -37.45
C PRO A 44 -2.98 18.00 -37.05
N GLN A 45 -2.61 16.90 -36.37
CA GLN A 45 -1.21 16.43 -36.31
C GLN A 45 -1.09 15.00 -36.85
N SER A 46 -0.18 14.85 -37.80
CA SER A 46 0.38 13.63 -38.35
C SER A 46 1.28 12.94 -37.32
N GLY A 47 1.06 11.65 -37.10
CA GLY A 47 1.85 10.81 -36.20
C GLY A 47 1.69 9.33 -36.56
N THR A 48 2.84 8.66 -36.62
CA THR A 48 3.16 7.35 -37.18
C THR A 48 2.38 6.20 -36.51
N GLN A 49 1.96 5.23 -37.33
CA GLN A 49 1.15 4.07 -36.93
C GLN A 49 1.95 3.08 -36.07
N GLN A 50 1.56 2.92 -34.80
CA GLN A 50 1.72 1.67 -34.07
C GLN A 50 0.33 1.07 -33.83
N ASN A 51 0.16 -0.18 -34.28
CA ASN A 51 -1.11 -0.90 -34.30
C ASN A 51 -1.65 -1.14 -32.89
N VAL A 52 -2.47 -0.21 -32.41
CA VAL A 52 -3.49 -0.48 -31.39
C VAL A 52 -4.47 -1.45 -32.03
N ALA A 53 -4.60 -2.66 -31.46
CA ALA A 53 -5.66 -3.58 -31.83
C ALA A 53 -7.00 -2.83 -31.69
N LEU A 54 -7.61 -2.50 -32.84
CA LEU A 54 -8.93 -1.90 -32.91
C LEU A 54 -9.88 -2.77 -32.10
N ASP A 55 -10.35 -2.24 -30.98
CA ASP A 55 -11.40 -2.81 -30.18
C ASP A 55 -12.61 -2.99 -31.10
N THR A 56 -12.79 -4.22 -31.60
CA THR A 56 -13.78 -4.52 -32.63
C THR A 56 -15.15 -4.11 -32.11
N LYS A 57 -15.75 -3.06 -32.73
CA LYS A 57 -17.11 -2.62 -32.44
C LYS A 57 -18.01 -3.86 -32.38
N LYS A 58 -18.51 -4.20 -31.19
CA LYS A 58 -19.47 -5.29 -31.03
C LYS A 58 -20.64 -5.05 -31.98
N LYS A 59 -20.83 -5.97 -32.92
CA LYS A 59 -21.86 -5.90 -33.94
C LYS A 59 -23.25 -5.90 -33.29
N TYR A 60 -24.18 -5.19 -33.93
CA TYR A 60 -25.46 -4.77 -33.36
C TYR A 60 -26.43 -5.91 -33.00
N SER A 61 -26.35 -7.08 -33.64
CA SER A 61 -27.25 -8.22 -33.41
C SER A 61 -26.54 -9.42 -32.75
N PRO A 62 -27.21 -10.13 -31.83
CA PRO A 62 -26.66 -11.34 -31.18
C PRO A 62 -26.88 -12.60 -32.03
N PHE A 63 -27.70 -12.53 -33.07
CA PHE A 63 -28.11 -13.63 -33.94
C PHE A 63 -27.25 -13.62 -35.21
N GLN A 64 -26.03 -14.14 -35.12
CA GLN A 64 -25.07 -14.11 -36.24
C GLN A 64 -24.86 -15.47 -36.90
N ASN A 65 -25.13 -16.57 -36.20
CA ASN A 65 -25.00 -17.92 -36.73
C ASN A 65 -26.40 -18.48 -37.00
N THR A 66 -26.93 -18.19 -38.19
CA THR A 66 -28.19 -18.77 -38.68
C THR A 66 -27.85 -19.88 -39.67
N SER A 67 -28.36 -21.08 -39.41
CA SER A 67 -28.09 -22.25 -40.26
C SER A 67 -29.10 -22.38 -41.41
N ASN A 68 -30.25 -21.72 -41.28
CA ASN A 68 -31.38 -21.83 -42.19
C ASN A 68 -31.88 -20.43 -42.64
N MET A 69 -32.40 -20.32 -43.86
CA MET A 69 -32.86 -19.04 -44.45
C MET A 69 -34.06 -18.44 -43.69
N ALA A 70 -34.93 -19.30 -43.14
CA ALA A 70 -36.04 -18.88 -42.29
C ALA A 70 -35.55 -18.25 -40.96
N GLU A 71 -34.50 -18.82 -40.35
CA GLU A 71 -33.90 -18.26 -39.12
C GLU A 71 -33.26 -16.90 -39.37
N PHE A 72 -32.64 -16.73 -40.54
CA PHE A 72 -32.08 -15.44 -40.95
C PHE A 72 -33.16 -14.38 -41.15
N ALA A 73 -34.26 -14.72 -41.82
CA ALA A 73 -35.38 -13.81 -42.03
C ALA A 73 -36.01 -13.36 -40.70
N VAL A 74 -36.23 -14.30 -39.77
CA VAL A 74 -36.76 -13.99 -38.43
C VAL A 74 -35.78 -13.14 -37.62
N ALA A 75 -34.48 -13.46 -37.65
CA ALA A 75 -33.45 -12.68 -36.96
C ALA A 75 -33.39 -11.22 -37.46
N ARG A 76 -33.57 -10.99 -38.77
CA ARG A 76 -33.61 -9.64 -39.34
C ARG A 76 -34.90 -8.89 -39.01
N LEU A 77 -36.03 -9.59 -38.96
CA LEU A 77 -37.29 -9.02 -38.53
C LEU A 77 -37.23 -8.59 -37.04
N ASP A 78 -36.63 -9.42 -36.19
CA ASP A 78 -36.40 -9.09 -34.78
C ASP A 78 -35.44 -7.92 -34.61
N ASP A 79 -34.36 -7.85 -35.42
CA ASP A 79 -33.44 -6.71 -35.42
C ASP A 79 -34.18 -5.39 -35.76
N LEU A 80 -35.09 -5.43 -36.74
CA LEU A 80 -35.89 -4.27 -37.17
C LEU A 80 -36.90 -3.84 -36.09
N LEU A 81 -37.63 -4.80 -35.51
CA LEU A 81 -38.59 -4.53 -34.44
C LEU A 81 -37.90 -3.99 -33.18
N ASN A 82 -36.75 -4.54 -32.82
CA ASN A 82 -35.96 -4.07 -31.68
C ASN A 82 -35.31 -2.70 -31.95
N TRP A 83 -34.93 -2.42 -33.19
CA TRP A 83 -34.48 -1.08 -33.59
C TRP A 83 -35.60 -0.05 -33.44
N GLY A 84 -36.81 -0.36 -33.89
CA GLY A 84 -38.00 0.49 -33.73
C GLY A 84 -38.32 0.77 -32.26
N ARG A 85 -38.39 -0.27 -31.42
CA ARG A 85 -38.66 -0.16 -29.96
C ARG A 85 -37.56 0.59 -29.19
N LYS A 86 -36.31 0.49 -29.64
CA LYS A 86 -35.18 1.23 -29.06
C LYS A 86 -35.15 2.68 -29.52
N GLY A 87 -35.59 2.96 -30.74
CA GLY A 87 -35.59 4.28 -31.37
C GLY A 87 -36.66 5.21 -30.80
N SER A 88 -37.80 4.67 -30.37
CA SER A 88 -38.91 5.42 -29.79
C SER A 88 -39.31 4.78 -28.46
N LEU A 89 -38.83 5.35 -27.35
CA LEU A 89 -39.10 4.80 -26.01
C LEU A 89 -39.80 5.88 -25.18
N TRP A 90 -41.07 5.69 -24.85
CA TRP A 90 -41.86 6.73 -24.18
C TRP A 90 -42.05 6.44 -22.69
N PRO A 91 -41.26 7.07 -21.80
CA PRO A 91 -41.40 6.88 -20.37
C PRO A 91 -42.58 7.65 -19.76
N LEU A 92 -43.26 7.00 -18.83
CA LEU A 92 -44.16 7.57 -17.84
C LEU A 92 -43.33 8.00 -16.62
N THR A 93 -43.44 9.28 -16.25
CA THR A 93 -42.77 9.83 -15.07
C THR A 93 -43.56 9.50 -13.81
N PHE A 94 -42.92 8.81 -12.85
CA PHE A 94 -43.48 8.60 -11.52
C PHE A 94 -42.53 9.19 -10.47
N GLY A 95 -42.58 10.51 -10.34
CA GLY A 95 -41.72 11.28 -9.42
C GLY A 95 -42.26 11.27 -7.99
N LEU A 96 -41.58 10.55 -7.09
CA LEU A 96 -42.02 10.36 -5.70
C LEU A 96 -41.17 11.16 -4.69
N ALA A 97 -39.92 11.48 -5.02
CA ALA A 97 -39.00 12.17 -4.11
C ALA A 97 -37.95 12.99 -4.88
N CYS A 98 -36.82 13.32 -4.24
CA CYS A 98 -35.73 14.12 -4.78
C CYS A 98 -35.14 13.61 -6.12
N CYS A 99 -35.22 12.30 -6.37
CA CYS A 99 -34.84 11.68 -7.64
C CYS A 99 -35.65 12.19 -8.85
N ALA A 100 -36.82 12.79 -8.62
CA ALA A 100 -37.64 13.39 -9.67
C ALA A 100 -37.01 14.66 -10.25
N VAL A 101 -36.30 15.46 -9.43
CA VAL A 101 -35.58 16.66 -9.89
C VAL A 101 -34.40 16.26 -10.77
N GLU A 102 -33.68 15.21 -10.39
CA GLU A 102 -32.61 14.66 -11.21
C GLU A 102 -33.15 14.07 -12.53
N MET A 103 -34.38 13.55 -12.55
CA MET A 103 -35.06 13.11 -13.77
C MET A 103 -35.44 14.30 -14.68
N MET A 104 -35.90 15.42 -14.11
CA MET A 104 -36.15 16.65 -14.86
C MET A 104 -34.86 17.21 -15.47
N HIS A 105 -33.73 17.13 -14.77
CA HIS A 105 -32.44 17.56 -15.31
C HIS A 105 -31.92 16.67 -16.46
N ILE A 106 -32.39 15.42 -16.61
CA ILE A 106 -32.09 14.59 -17.78
C ILE A 106 -32.85 15.10 -19.01
N ALA A 107 -34.06 15.61 -18.82
CA ALA A 107 -34.82 16.28 -19.88
C ALA A 107 -34.37 17.72 -20.16
N ALA A 108 -33.51 18.29 -19.30
CA ALA A 108 -32.98 19.63 -19.52
C ALA A 108 -31.96 19.66 -20.68
N PRO A 109 -31.71 20.85 -21.29
CA PRO A 109 -30.90 20.98 -22.51
C PRO A 109 -29.47 20.43 -22.44
N ARG A 110 -28.92 20.26 -21.24
CA ARG A 110 -27.57 19.72 -21.05
C ARG A 110 -27.46 18.25 -21.45
N TYR A 111 -28.50 17.46 -21.20
CA TYR A 111 -28.50 16.01 -21.45
C TYR A 111 -29.48 15.58 -22.53
N ASP A 112 -30.52 16.40 -22.77
CA ASP A 112 -31.47 16.31 -23.89
C ASP A 112 -31.82 14.87 -24.29
N MET A 113 -32.68 14.24 -23.48
CA MET A 113 -33.14 12.88 -23.75
C MET A 113 -33.99 12.75 -25.02
N ASP A 114 -34.57 13.86 -25.50
CA ASP A 114 -35.40 13.86 -26.71
C ASP A 114 -34.57 13.54 -27.96
N ARG A 115 -33.29 13.94 -27.98
CA ARG A 115 -32.32 13.53 -29.00
C ARG A 115 -32.20 12.02 -29.17
N TYR A 116 -32.49 11.25 -28.12
CA TYR A 116 -32.48 9.79 -28.16
C TYR A 116 -33.86 9.20 -28.46
N GLY A 117 -34.86 9.98 -28.88
CA GLY A 117 -36.21 9.51 -29.13
C GLY A 117 -36.93 9.06 -27.85
N VAL A 118 -36.63 9.73 -26.73
CA VAL A 118 -37.25 9.46 -25.42
C VAL A 118 -38.12 10.65 -25.02
N VAL A 119 -39.44 10.45 -25.05
CA VAL A 119 -40.44 11.50 -24.81
C VAL A 119 -41.29 11.14 -23.60
N PHE A 120 -41.38 12.06 -22.64
CA PHE A 120 -42.24 11.84 -21.47
C PHE A 120 -43.73 11.90 -21.84
N ARG A 121 -44.48 10.87 -21.44
CA ARG A 121 -45.94 10.83 -21.57
C ARG A 121 -46.59 10.90 -20.20
N ALA A 122 -47.67 11.67 -20.09
CA ALA A 122 -48.45 11.79 -18.86
C ALA A 122 -49.48 10.65 -18.70
N SER A 123 -49.90 10.04 -19.82
CA SER A 123 -50.88 8.94 -19.81
C SER A 123 -50.19 7.58 -19.81
N PRO A 124 -50.49 6.68 -18.87
CA PRO A 124 -49.91 5.32 -18.83
C PRO A 124 -50.33 4.47 -20.03
N ARG A 125 -51.46 4.78 -20.68
CA ARG A 125 -51.98 4.00 -21.82
C ARG A 125 -51.15 4.16 -23.10
N GLN A 126 -50.29 5.17 -23.14
CA GLN A 126 -49.42 5.49 -24.28
C GLN A 126 -47.93 5.33 -23.94
N ALA A 127 -47.61 4.86 -22.73
CA ALA A 127 -46.24 4.76 -22.26
C ALA A 127 -45.72 3.33 -22.35
N ASP A 128 -44.46 3.21 -22.77
CA ASP A 128 -43.75 1.93 -22.91
C ASP A 128 -42.95 1.60 -21.64
N VAL A 129 -42.48 2.64 -20.94
CA VAL A 129 -41.61 2.49 -19.77
C VAL A 129 -42.18 3.28 -18.61
N ILE A 130 -42.07 2.80 -17.37
CA ILE A 130 -42.35 3.59 -16.17
C ILE A 130 -41.06 3.85 -15.41
N ILE A 131 -40.78 5.10 -15.07
CA ILE A 131 -39.61 5.50 -14.27
C ILE A 131 -40.08 5.84 -12.86
N VAL A 132 -39.77 4.95 -11.91
CA VAL A 132 -40.05 5.16 -10.48
C VAL A 132 -38.88 5.93 -9.87
N ALA A 133 -39.08 7.24 -9.70
CA ALA A 133 -38.06 8.18 -9.26
C ALA A 133 -38.34 8.67 -7.82
N GLY A 134 -38.00 7.84 -6.83
CA GLY A 134 -38.08 8.17 -5.41
C GLY A 134 -38.58 7.03 -4.52
N THR A 135 -38.72 7.30 -3.23
CA THR A 135 -39.14 6.30 -2.23
C THR A 135 -40.62 5.96 -2.40
N LEU A 136 -40.93 4.67 -2.57
CA LEU A 136 -42.30 4.16 -2.62
C LEU A 136 -42.83 3.91 -1.20
N THR A 137 -43.89 4.62 -0.81
CA THR A 137 -44.56 4.40 0.48
C THR A 137 -45.65 3.34 0.36
N ASN A 138 -45.97 2.65 1.46
CA ASN A 138 -47.03 1.62 1.49
C ASN A 138 -48.37 2.13 0.98
N LYS A 139 -48.69 3.39 1.25
CA LYS A 139 -49.91 4.05 0.77
C LYS A 139 -49.91 4.25 -0.75
N MET A 140 -48.75 4.44 -1.37
CA MET A 140 -48.60 4.70 -2.80
C MET A 140 -48.44 3.41 -3.64
N ALA A 141 -48.05 2.30 -3.03
CA ALA A 141 -47.89 1.00 -3.68
C ALA A 141 -49.11 0.52 -4.51
N PRO A 142 -50.37 0.55 -4.01
CA PRO A 142 -51.52 0.13 -4.80
C PRO A 142 -51.80 1.06 -5.99
N ALA A 143 -51.51 2.36 -5.86
CA ALA A 143 -51.66 3.31 -6.96
C ALA A 143 -50.62 3.06 -8.07
N LEU A 144 -49.36 2.81 -7.71
CA LEU A 144 -48.32 2.43 -8.66
C LEU A 144 -48.71 1.16 -9.43
N ARG A 145 -49.22 0.13 -8.72
CA ARG A 145 -49.66 -1.12 -9.36
C ARG A 145 -50.78 -0.87 -10.36
N LYS A 146 -51.80 -0.10 -9.98
CA LYS A 146 -52.93 0.23 -10.87
C LYS A 146 -52.47 0.97 -12.14
N VAL A 147 -51.48 1.86 -12.02
CA VAL A 147 -50.90 2.58 -13.16
C VAL A 147 -50.11 1.65 -14.06
N TYR A 148 -49.31 0.75 -13.48
CA TYR A 148 -48.55 -0.25 -14.24
C TYR A 148 -49.46 -1.22 -15.00
N ASP A 149 -50.55 -1.68 -14.38
CA ASP A 149 -51.51 -2.60 -15.00
C ASP A 149 -52.29 -1.95 -16.17
N GLN A 150 -52.31 -0.61 -16.24
CA GLN A 150 -52.92 0.15 -17.35
C GLN A 150 -52.00 0.35 -18.56
N MET A 151 -50.73 -0.06 -18.49
CA MET A 151 -49.77 0.08 -19.58
C MET A 151 -49.88 -1.08 -20.60
N PRO A 152 -49.86 -0.79 -21.91
CA PRO A 152 -49.89 -1.83 -22.95
C PRO A 152 -48.60 -2.67 -22.97
N GLU A 153 -48.67 -3.91 -23.47
CA GLU A 153 -47.47 -4.73 -23.70
C GLU A 153 -46.84 -4.38 -25.07
N PRO A 154 -45.50 -4.26 -25.17
CA PRO A 154 -44.48 -4.54 -24.17
C PRO A 154 -44.20 -3.35 -23.20
N ARG A 155 -44.22 -3.62 -21.89
CA ARG A 155 -43.99 -2.61 -20.83
C ARG A 155 -42.71 -2.87 -20.03
N TRP A 156 -41.99 -1.82 -19.63
CA TRP A 156 -40.77 -1.91 -18.83
C TRP A 156 -40.78 -1.00 -17.60
N VAL A 157 -40.03 -1.37 -16.55
CA VAL A 157 -39.88 -0.58 -15.32
C VAL A 157 -38.42 -0.20 -15.12
N ILE A 158 -38.16 1.08 -14.87
CA ILE A 158 -36.86 1.60 -14.42
C ILE A 158 -37.02 2.07 -12.98
N GLU A 159 -36.23 1.50 -12.08
CA GLU A 159 -36.23 1.89 -10.67
C GLU A 159 -34.96 2.68 -10.33
N ARG A 160 -35.14 3.86 -9.73
CA ARG A 160 -34.05 4.71 -9.25
C ARG A 160 -33.97 4.63 -7.73
N LEU A 161 -33.17 3.69 -7.22
CA LEU A 161 -33.00 3.45 -5.78
C LEU A 161 -32.12 4.53 -5.11
N GLY A 162 -32.77 5.51 -4.49
CA GLY A 162 -32.25 6.19 -3.31
C GLY A 162 -32.44 5.29 -2.08
N PHE A 163 -31.41 5.13 -1.27
CA PHE A 163 -31.28 4.07 -0.27
C PHE A 163 -32.43 4.02 0.77
N GLN A 164 -33.29 3.00 0.74
CA GLN A 164 -33.84 2.41 1.97
C GLN A 164 -34.05 0.90 1.78
N LYS A 165 -33.31 0.14 2.59
CA LYS A 165 -33.25 -1.31 2.63
C LYS A 165 -34.50 -1.84 3.36
N TYR A 166 -35.64 -1.91 2.68
CA TYR A 166 -36.75 -2.78 3.07
C TYR A 166 -37.08 -3.71 1.91
N LYS A 167 -36.61 -4.95 2.03
CA LYS A 167 -37.03 -6.07 1.19
C LYS A 167 -38.48 -6.37 1.61
N TRP A 168 -39.46 -5.88 0.86
CA TRP A 168 -40.86 -6.23 1.10
C TRP A 168 -41.08 -7.72 0.73
N HIS A 169 -41.49 -8.52 1.71
CA HIS A 169 -42.25 -9.74 1.49
C HIS A 169 -43.72 -9.33 1.38
N VAL A 170 -44.16 -9.02 0.16
CA VAL A 170 -45.57 -9.03 -0.22
C VAL A 170 -45.64 -10.01 -1.37
N GLU A 171 -46.19 -11.19 -1.10
CA GLU A 171 -46.47 -12.21 -2.09
C GLU A 171 -47.32 -11.58 -3.21
N ASN A 172 -46.94 -11.83 -4.47
CA ASN A 172 -47.63 -11.44 -5.71
C ASN A 172 -47.27 -10.12 -6.41
N LEU A 173 -46.11 -9.51 -6.13
CA LEU A 173 -45.57 -8.44 -6.99
C LEU A 173 -44.07 -8.56 -7.27
N TYR A 174 -43.62 -9.77 -7.59
CA TYR A 174 -42.31 -10.01 -8.16
C TYR A 174 -42.38 -9.99 -9.69
N LEU A 175 -42.40 -8.80 -10.29
CA LEU A 175 -42.13 -8.67 -11.71
C LEU A 175 -41.10 -7.56 -12.01
N PHE A 176 -39.90 -8.00 -12.41
CA PHE A 176 -38.98 -7.35 -13.34
C PHE A 176 -38.22 -6.09 -12.83
N GLN A 177 -37.14 -6.31 -12.07
CA GLN A 177 -36.11 -5.30 -11.80
C GLN A 177 -34.97 -5.41 -12.84
N TYR A 178 -34.95 -4.53 -13.85
CA TYR A 178 -34.08 -4.74 -15.04
C TYR A 178 -32.83 -3.85 -15.14
N VAL A 179 -32.73 -2.71 -14.44
CA VAL A 179 -31.48 -1.94 -14.25
C VAL A 179 -31.59 -1.10 -12.98
N ALA A 180 -30.74 -1.31 -11.98
CA ALA A 180 -30.63 -0.44 -10.80
C ALA A 180 -29.40 0.47 -10.91
N ALA A 181 -29.60 1.79 -10.79
CA ALA A 181 -28.51 2.75 -10.64
C ALA A 181 -28.26 3.02 -9.15
N THR A 182 -27.04 2.76 -8.65
CA THR A 182 -26.70 2.85 -7.21
C THR A 182 -26.04 4.18 -6.84
N GLY A 183 -26.60 4.95 -5.89
CA GLY A 183 -25.97 6.15 -5.30
C GLY A 183 -26.96 7.09 -4.57
N LEU A 184 -26.52 7.76 -3.50
CA LEU A 184 -27.37 8.56 -2.57
C LEU A 184 -27.78 9.95 -3.10
N SER A 185 -27.08 10.47 -4.12
CA SER A 185 -27.44 11.63 -4.94
C SER A 185 -26.66 11.47 -6.24
N GLN A 186 -27.33 11.22 -7.36
CA GLN A 186 -26.64 10.82 -8.59
C GLN A 186 -26.48 12.01 -9.52
N SER A 187 -25.29 12.14 -10.12
CA SER A 187 -25.12 12.99 -11.29
C SER A 187 -26.05 12.52 -12.41
N THR A 188 -26.67 13.48 -13.09
CA THR A 188 -27.57 13.32 -14.25
C THR A 188 -27.03 12.42 -15.38
N SER A 189 -25.72 12.30 -15.53
CA SER A 189 -25.05 11.39 -16.48
C SER A 189 -25.34 9.91 -16.21
N THR A 190 -25.43 9.50 -14.95
CA THR A 190 -25.63 8.10 -14.53
C THR A 190 -27.00 7.57 -14.94
N SER A 191 -27.99 8.46 -15.00
CA SER A 191 -29.37 8.13 -15.37
C SER A 191 -29.55 8.04 -16.88
N LEU A 192 -28.86 8.91 -17.64
CA LEU A 192 -28.76 8.77 -19.09
C LEU A 192 -28.06 7.44 -19.45
N ASP A 193 -26.99 7.09 -18.72
CA ASP A 193 -26.29 5.82 -18.90
C ASP A 193 -27.18 4.60 -18.60
N ALA A 194 -28.06 4.67 -17.61
CA ALA A 194 -29.04 3.60 -17.33
C ALA A 194 -30.05 3.43 -18.48
N LEU A 195 -30.58 4.54 -19.02
CA LEU A 195 -31.44 4.55 -20.21
C LEU A 195 -30.71 4.01 -21.44
N LEU A 196 -29.46 4.42 -21.66
CA LEU A 196 -28.60 3.93 -22.76
C LEU A 196 -28.20 2.45 -22.59
N ARG A 197 -28.05 1.97 -21.35
CA ARG A 197 -27.84 0.54 -21.04
C ARG A 197 -29.09 -0.29 -21.31
N GLN A 198 -30.28 0.20 -20.98
CA GLN A 198 -31.53 -0.48 -21.35
C GLN A 198 -31.70 -0.55 -22.87
N LYS A 199 -31.36 0.53 -23.58
CA LYS A 199 -31.22 0.56 -25.04
C LYS A 199 -30.17 -0.44 -25.58
N ARG A 200 -29.16 -0.84 -24.79
CA ARG A 200 -28.18 -1.90 -25.14
C ARG A 200 -28.63 -3.32 -24.75
N CYS A 201 -29.50 -3.47 -23.74
CA CYS A 201 -29.95 -4.78 -23.24
C CYS A 201 -30.89 -5.54 -24.18
N TYR A 202 -31.54 -4.86 -25.16
CA TYR A 202 -32.34 -5.52 -26.21
C TYR A 202 -31.57 -6.59 -27.00
N THR A 203 -30.26 -6.41 -27.16
CA THR A 203 -29.41 -7.32 -27.94
C THR A 203 -28.92 -8.53 -27.13
N VAL A 204 -28.82 -8.46 -25.80
CA VAL A 204 -28.11 -9.49 -25.01
C VAL A 204 -29.06 -10.54 -24.42
N PHE A 205 -30.37 -10.27 -24.43
CA PHE A 205 -31.34 -11.01 -23.63
C PHE A 205 -31.77 -12.37 -24.19
N PHE A 206 -31.53 -12.69 -25.46
CA PHE A 206 -31.81 -14.03 -26.00
C PHE A 206 -30.65 -15.03 -25.82
N SER A 207 -29.41 -14.56 -25.68
CA SER A 207 -28.24 -15.45 -25.51
C SER A 207 -28.00 -15.84 -24.04
N TYR A 208 -28.32 -14.95 -23.08
CA TYR A 208 -28.18 -15.24 -21.65
C TYR A 208 -29.28 -16.17 -21.08
N LYS A 209 -30.30 -16.51 -21.88
CA LYS A 209 -31.43 -17.35 -21.47
C LYS A 209 -31.09 -18.82 -21.20
N ARG A 210 -29.87 -19.31 -21.49
CA ARG A 210 -29.52 -20.74 -21.32
C ARG A 210 -28.63 -21.09 -20.12
N LYS A 211 -27.81 -20.17 -19.58
CA LYS A 211 -26.79 -20.55 -18.57
C LYS A 211 -27.25 -20.50 -17.11
N TYR A 212 -28.40 -19.88 -16.82
CA TYR A 212 -28.94 -19.75 -15.45
C TYR A 212 -30.46 -19.95 -15.40
N ARG A 213 -30.96 -21.04 -15.98
CA ARG A 213 -32.35 -21.51 -15.77
C ARG A 213 -32.33 -22.98 -15.36
N GLN A 214 -32.50 -23.24 -14.08
CA GLN A 214 -33.33 -24.36 -13.63
C GLN A 214 -34.61 -23.71 -13.14
N PHE A 215 -35.68 -23.81 -13.93
CA PHE A 215 -37.02 -23.50 -13.46
C PHE A 215 -37.59 -24.76 -12.82
N SER A 216 -38.27 -24.61 -11.68
CA SER A 216 -39.34 -25.54 -11.30
C SER A 216 -40.51 -25.32 -12.28
N ALA A 217 -41.35 -26.35 -12.46
CA ALA A 217 -42.51 -26.33 -13.37
C ALA A 217 -43.46 -25.14 -13.11
N ASP A 218 -43.39 -24.51 -11.93
CA ASP A 218 -44.33 -23.50 -11.46
C ASP A 218 -43.85 -22.03 -11.59
N GLY A 219 -42.76 -21.76 -12.31
CA GLY A 219 -42.43 -20.38 -12.73
C GLY A 219 -41.81 -19.44 -11.68
N GLU A 220 -41.47 -19.90 -10.48
CA GLU A 220 -40.74 -19.10 -9.50
C GLU A 220 -39.24 -18.94 -9.85
N PHE A 221 -38.71 -17.72 -9.62
CA PHE A 221 -37.32 -17.37 -9.89
C PHE A 221 -36.42 -17.79 -8.72
N VAL A 222 -35.75 -18.93 -8.83
CA VAL A 222 -34.81 -19.40 -7.79
C VAL A 222 -33.43 -18.80 -8.02
N LEU A 223 -33.03 -17.82 -7.18
CA LEU A 223 -31.61 -17.43 -7.06
C LEU A 223 -30.84 -18.67 -6.61
N THR A 224 -30.05 -19.28 -7.48
CA THR A 224 -29.12 -20.32 -7.04
C THR A 224 -28.08 -19.64 -6.13
N PRO A 225 -28.08 -19.93 -4.82
CA PRO A 225 -27.08 -19.35 -3.95
C PRO A 225 -25.71 -19.77 -4.47
N ARG A 226 -24.73 -18.85 -4.48
CA ARG A 226 -23.34 -19.19 -4.80
C ARG A 226 -22.98 -20.38 -3.92
N LYS A 227 -22.72 -21.55 -4.53
CA LYS A 227 -22.30 -22.74 -3.78
C LYS A 227 -20.95 -22.43 -3.14
N ILE A 228 -20.97 -22.06 -1.86
CA ILE A 228 -19.76 -21.90 -1.07
C ILE A 228 -19.23 -23.32 -0.83
N PRO A 229 -18.00 -23.64 -1.25
CA PRO A 229 -17.44 -24.95 -0.95
C PRO A 229 -17.38 -25.13 0.57
N ALA A 230 -17.59 -26.35 1.05
CA ALA A 230 -17.54 -26.64 2.47
C ALA A 230 -16.20 -26.17 3.07
N GLN A 231 -16.27 -25.27 4.05
CA GLN A 231 -15.12 -24.60 4.67
C GLN A 231 -14.61 -25.33 5.93
N ASN A 232 -15.02 -26.59 6.11
CA ASN A 232 -14.63 -27.41 7.25
C ASN A 232 -13.10 -27.51 7.32
N VAL A 233 -12.57 -27.45 8.55
CA VAL A 233 -11.16 -27.66 8.89
C VAL A 233 -10.61 -28.91 8.18
N VAL A 234 -11.34 -30.03 8.24
CA VAL A 234 -10.91 -31.32 7.66
C VAL A 234 -10.66 -31.21 6.15
N ILE A 235 -11.58 -30.57 5.41
CA ILE A 235 -11.46 -30.39 3.96
C ILE A 235 -10.29 -29.45 3.62
N ARG A 236 -10.09 -28.40 4.43
CA ARG A 236 -8.96 -27.47 4.25
C ARG A 236 -7.62 -28.14 4.55
N LEU A 237 -7.56 -29.05 5.54
CA LEU A 237 -6.36 -29.85 5.85
C LEU A 237 -6.03 -30.81 4.72
N ILE A 238 -7.01 -31.59 4.23
CA ILE A 238 -6.81 -32.49 3.08
C ILE A 238 -6.31 -31.70 1.87
N ARG A 239 -6.94 -30.55 1.56
CA ARG A 239 -6.49 -29.70 0.44
C ARG A 239 -5.07 -29.15 0.61
N ARG A 240 -4.64 -28.90 1.85
CA ARG A 240 -3.27 -28.47 2.16
C ARG A 240 -2.28 -29.61 1.92
N GLU A 241 -2.61 -30.82 2.34
CA GLU A 241 -1.78 -32.01 2.17
C GLU A 241 -1.70 -32.49 0.72
N THR A 242 -2.79 -32.38 -0.05
CA THR A 242 -2.82 -32.87 -1.44
C THR A 242 -2.22 -31.88 -2.45
N ASN A 243 -2.15 -30.57 -2.15
CA ASN A 243 -1.73 -29.53 -3.09
C ASN A 243 -0.38 -28.87 -2.74
N VAL A 244 0.63 -29.66 -2.37
CA VAL A 244 1.96 -29.20 -1.95
C VAL A 244 2.87 -28.77 -3.12
N LYS A 245 2.34 -28.64 -4.35
CA LYS A 245 3.15 -28.20 -5.50
C LYS A 245 3.66 -26.76 -5.31
N PRO A 246 4.93 -26.46 -5.65
CA PRO A 246 5.47 -25.10 -5.63
C PRO A 246 4.63 -24.21 -6.56
N GLY A 247 4.02 -23.16 -6.00
CA GLY A 247 3.06 -22.28 -6.68
C GLY A 247 1.65 -22.24 -6.06
N ASN A 248 1.24 -23.26 -5.31
CA ASN A 248 -0.07 -23.33 -4.65
C ASN A 248 -0.07 -22.78 -3.20
N TYR A 249 0.80 -21.82 -2.94
CA TYR A 249 0.97 -21.23 -1.61
C TYR A 249 -0.32 -20.59 -1.07
N ASN A 250 -1.14 -20.03 -1.96
CA ASN A 250 -2.47 -19.49 -1.65
C ASN A 250 -3.46 -20.56 -1.15
N VAL A 251 -3.36 -21.80 -1.66
CA VAL A 251 -4.22 -22.92 -1.24
C VAL A 251 -3.83 -23.38 0.17
N CYS A 252 -2.53 -23.44 0.46
CA CYS A 252 -2.02 -23.76 1.80
C CYS A 252 -2.44 -22.69 2.82
N ARG A 253 -2.37 -21.41 2.44
CA ARG A 253 -2.78 -20.29 3.28
C ARG A 253 -4.30 -20.23 3.55
N ALA A 254 -5.13 -20.81 2.70
CA ALA A 254 -6.57 -20.82 2.90
C ALA A 254 -6.99 -21.53 4.21
N PHE A 255 -6.13 -22.36 4.81
CA PHE A 255 -6.33 -22.93 6.14
C PHE A 255 -6.50 -21.86 7.24
N TYR A 256 -5.80 -20.72 7.11
CA TYR A 256 -5.87 -19.62 8.07
C TYR A 256 -7.22 -18.89 8.06
N GLN A 257 -8.07 -19.12 7.05
CA GLN A 257 -9.46 -18.64 7.08
C GLN A 257 -10.28 -19.38 8.15
N THR A 258 -9.90 -20.60 8.52
CA THR A 258 -10.62 -21.40 9.50
C THR A 258 -10.05 -21.21 10.91
N VAL A 259 -8.72 -21.13 11.04
CA VAL A 259 -8.03 -20.96 12.33
C VAL A 259 -7.68 -19.49 12.53
N VAL A 260 -8.43 -18.78 13.37
CA VAL A 260 -8.34 -17.32 13.58
C VAL A 260 -8.30 -16.95 15.05
N PRO A 261 -7.70 -15.79 15.43
CA PRO A 261 -7.86 -15.22 16.75
C PRO A 261 -9.26 -14.61 16.88
N ASN A 262 -10.15 -15.27 17.64
CA ASN A 262 -11.55 -14.87 17.83
C ASN A 262 -11.81 -14.17 19.18
N PHE A 263 -10.84 -14.17 20.10
CA PHE A 263 -11.02 -13.65 21.45
C PHE A 263 -9.97 -12.61 21.82
N THR A 264 -10.38 -11.53 22.49
CA THR A 264 -9.46 -10.47 22.93
C THR A 264 -9.41 -10.31 24.45
N ILE A 265 -8.19 -10.36 24.99
CA ILE A 265 -7.88 -10.05 26.38
C ILE A 265 -7.33 -8.62 26.41
N VAL A 266 -8.10 -7.70 26.99
CA VAL A 266 -7.74 -6.29 27.10
C VAL A 266 -6.90 -6.05 28.35
N ASN A 267 -5.88 -5.19 28.24
CA ASN A 267 -5.04 -4.74 29.35
C ASN A 267 -4.35 -5.89 30.10
N VAL A 268 -3.53 -6.65 29.39
CA VAL A 268 -2.70 -7.74 29.93
C VAL A 268 -1.55 -7.14 30.74
N GLU A 269 -1.35 -7.65 31.95
CA GLU A 269 -0.19 -7.28 32.78
C GLU A 269 1.07 -7.91 32.20
N LYS A 270 2.13 -7.12 32.12
CA LYS A 270 3.41 -7.54 31.55
C LYS A 270 4.57 -7.06 32.44
N PRO A 271 5.74 -7.70 32.34
CA PRO A 271 6.97 -7.19 32.95
C PRO A 271 7.29 -5.77 32.42
N PRO A 272 8.18 -5.03 33.11
CA PRO A 272 8.63 -3.70 32.70
C PRO A 272 9.53 -3.78 31.44
N CYS A 273 8.93 -4.07 30.29
CA CYS A 273 9.59 -4.20 29.00
C CYS A 273 8.77 -3.55 27.87
N TYR A 274 9.41 -3.19 26.77
CA TYR A 274 8.79 -2.74 25.53
C TYR A 274 8.74 -3.90 24.53
N LEU A 275 7.54 -4.36 24.21
CA LEU A 275 7.29 -5.45 23.28
C LEU A 275 7.61 -5.00 21.85
N ARG A 276 8.40 -5.78 21.09
CA ARG A 276 8.84 -5.41 19.74
C ARG A 276 8.30 -6.29 18.62
N LYS A 277 8.85 -7.49 18.44
CA LYS A 277 8.60 -8.31 17.24
C LYS A 277 8.91 -9.79 17.46
N PHE A 278 8.23 -10.65 16.71
CA PHE A 278 8.56 -12.07 16.60
C PHE A 278 9.74 -12.30 15.64
N THR A 279 10.55 -13.31 15.95
CA THR A 279 11.47 -13.89 14.97
C THR A 279 10.70 -14.37 13.71
N PRO A 280 11.33 -14.38 12.51
CA PRO A 280 10.70 -14.88 11.28
C PRO A 280 10.10 -16.29 11.42
N ASN A 281 10.69 -17.12 12.28
CA ASN A 281 10.23 -18.47 12.59
C ASN A 281 9.10 -18.53 13.64
N GLY A 282 8.74 -17.42 14.28
CA GLY A 282 7.71 -17.33 15.32
C GLY A 282 8.09 -17.87 16.71
N LYS A 283 9.17 -18.67 16.82
CA LYS A 283 9.53 -19.37 18.06
C LYS A 283 9.97 -18.45 19.21
N TYR A 284 10.63 -17.34 18.89
CA TYR A 284 11.10 -16.38 19.87
C TYR A 284 10.48 -15.01 19.66
N PHE A 285 10.24 -14.32 20.77
CA PHE A 285 9.70 -12.98 20.84
C PHE A 285 10.71 -12.04 21.51
N ILE A 286 10.97 -10.90 20.88
CA ILE A 286 11.93 -9.91 21.36
C ILE A 286 11.20 -8.76 22.05
N ALA A 287 11.70 -8.38 23.21
CA ALA A 287 11.35 -7.16 23.91
C ALA A 287 12.63 -6.40 24.34
N PHE A 288 12.48 -5.12 24.63
CA PHE A 288 13.51 -4.29 25.23
C PHE A 288 13.18 -4.06 26.69
N SER A 289 14.17 -4.06 27.59
CA SER A 289 13.95 -3.66 28.98
C SER A 289 13.39 -2.23 29.08
N SER A 290 12.66 -1.91 30.17
CA SER A 290 12.19 -0.55 30.49
C SER A 290 13.29 0.48 30.44
N ASP A 291 14.49 0.06 30.84
CA ASP A 291 15.66 0.92 30.98
C ASP A 291 16.38 1.09 29.64
N GLN A 292 15.95 0.35 28.61
CA GLN A 292 16.50 0.35 27.25
C GLN A 292 18.00 -0.01 27.18
N THR A 293 18.48 -0.81 28.15
CA THR A 293 19.88 -1.26 28.19
C THR A 293 20.08 -2.70 27.76
N SER A 294 19.03 -3.52 27.92
CA SER A 294 19.07 -4.95 27.64
C SER A 294 17.95 -5.38 26.69
N VAL A 295 18.25 -6.44 25.94
CA VAL A 295 17.31 -7.14 25.07
C VAL A 295 16.83 -8.40 25.79
N GLU A 296 15.51 -8.52 25.92
CA GLU A 296 14.86 -9.67 26.53
C GLU A 296 14.33 -10.60 25.44
N VAL A 297 14.73 -11.87 25.52
CA VAL A 297 14.32 -12.92 24.59
C VAL A 297 13.35 -13.85 25.30
N TYR A 298 12.11 -13.87 24.82
CA TYR A 298 11.06 -14.77 25.30
C TYR A 298 10.87 -15.93 24.34
N LYS A 299 10.74 -17.14 24.86
CA LYS A 299 10.28 -18.31 24.13
C LYS A 299 8.76 -18.30 24.09
N TYR A 300 8.19 -18.38 22.89
CA TYR A 300 6.75 -18.43 22.68
C TYR A 300 6.26 -19.89 22.79
N LEU A 301 5.27 -20.13 23.67
CA LEU A 301 4.74 -21.47 23.96
C LEU A 301 3.45 -21.81 23.18
N GLY A 302 2.91 -20.86 22.42
CA GLY A 302 1.73 -21.06 21.58
C GLY A 302 0.39 -20.77 22.29
N PRO A 303 -0.71 -20.72 21.53
CA PRO A 303 -2.04 -20.42 22.05
C PRO A 303 -2.62 -21.53 22.94
N SER A 304 -2.22 -22.79 22.73
CA SER A 304 -2.67 -23.93 23.55
C SER A 304 -2.22 -23.82 25.01
N ALA A 305 -1.11 -23.12 25.30
CA ALA A 305 -0.63 -22.95 26.67
C ALA A 305 -1.60 -22.13 27.55
N ALA A 306 -2.43 -21.29 26.94
CA ALA A 306 -3.42 -20.45 27.62
C ALA A 306 -4.83 -21.02 27.57
N GLU A 307 -5.06 -22.15 26.89
CA GLU A 307 -6.36 -22.81 26.81
C GLU A 307 -6.92 -23.14 28.20
N ALA A 308 -6.06 -23.66 29.08
CA ALA A 308 -6.42 -23.96 30.47
C ALA A 308 -6.88 -22.73 31.28
N LEU A 309 -6.49 -21.52 30.88
CA LEU A 309 -6.93 -20.27 31.53
C LEU A 309 -8.27 -19.76 30.98
N LEU A 310 -8.71 -20.26 29.83
CA LEU A 310 -9.89 -19.79 29.12
C LEU A 310 -11.10 -20.72 29.28
N ILE A 311 -10.95 -21.88 29.92
CA ILE A 311 -12.01 -22.89 30.12
C ILE A 311 -13.24 -22.27 30.80
N ASP A 312 -13.04 -21.41 31.79
CA ASP A 312 -14.13 -20.82 32.58
C ASP A 312 -14.83 -19.64 31.86
N VAL A 313 -14.33 -19.21 30.69
CA VAL A 313 -14.88 -18.07 29.95
C VAL A 313 -15.96 -18.54 28.96
N PRO A 314 -17.20 -18.01 29.04
CA PRO A 314 -18.27 -18.38 28.12
C PRO A 314 -17.89 -18.12 26.66
N GLU A 315 -18.11 -19.10 25.78
CA GLU A 315 -17.82 -19.04 24.34
C GLU A 315 -18.52 -17.87 23.61
N THR A 316 -19.63 -17.38 24.15
CA THR A 316 -20.39 -16.24 23.60
C THR A 316 -19.69 -14.90 23.80
N ARG A 317 -18.67 -14.83 24.67
CA ARG A 317 -17.98 -13.59 25.02
C ARG A 317 -16.80 -13.37 24.09
N GLU A 318 -16.84 -12.28 23.31
CA GLU A 318 -15.79 -11.95 22.33
C GLU A 318 -14.58 -11.22 22.94
N PHE A 319 -14.73 -10.61 24.12
CA PHE A 319 -13.64 -9.93 24.83
C PHE A 319 -13.83 -9.87 26.36
N ILE A 320 -12.70 -9.78 27.07
CA ILE A 320 -12.66 -9.48 28.51
C ILE A 320 -12.22 -8.02 28.71
N GLY A 321 -13.16 -7.19 29.18
CA GLY A 321 -12.96 -5.79 29.56
C GLY A 321 -12.51 -5.62 31.02
N ASN A 322 -12.38 -4.37 31.47
CA ASN A 322 -11.81 -4.03 32.79
C ASN A 322 -12.67 -4.36 34.00
N ASP A 323 -13.95 -4.67 33.81
CA ASP A 323 -14.96 -4.58 34.87
C ASP A 323 -15.23 -5.89 35.63
N ALA A 324 -14.54 -7.00 35.32
CA ALA A 324 -14.79 -8.31 35.94
C ALA A 324 -13.65 -8.76 36.87
N ASN A 325 -13.94 -9.15 38.11
CA ASN A 325 -12.95 -9.70 39.05
C ASN A 325 -12.23 -10.96 38.51
N GLU A 326 -12.93 -11.78 37.72
CA GLU A 326 -12.35 -12.92 36.99
C GLU A 326 -11.27 -12.50 35.97
N ALA A 327 -11.39 -11.28 35.42
CA ALA A 327 -10.43 -10.74 34.45
C ALA A 327 -9.05 -10.47 35.07
N VAL A 328 -8.98 -10.16 36.37
CA VAL A 328 -7.72 -9.75 37.03
C VAL A 328 -6.76 -10.93 37.16
N ASN A 329 -7.26 -12.09 37.59
CA ASN A 329 -6.46 -13.32 37.69
C ASN A 329 -5.98 -13.82 36.33
N LEU A 330 -6.80 -13.63 35.29
CA LEU A 330 -6.44 -13.99 33.93
C LEU A 330 -5.36 -13.05 33.36
N ARG A 331 -5.53 -11.73 33.50
CA ARG A 331 -4.59 -10.72 32.99
C ARG A 331 -3.17 -10.84 33.55
N SER A 332 -3.06 -11.15 34.84
CA SER A 332 -1.78 -11.33 35.53
C SER A 332 -1.04 -12.60 35.08
N LYS A 333 -1.76 -13.70 34.84
CA LYS A 333 -1.15 -15.00 34.49
C LYS A 333 -0.89 -15.20 33.01
N VAL A 334 -1.71 -14.60 32.14
CA VAL A 334 -1.68 -14.83 30.68
C VAL A 334 -0.30 -14.58 30.08
N PHE A 335 0.37 -13.47 30.43
CA PHE A 335 1.70 -13.18 29.88
C PHE A 335 2.71 -14.29 30.16
N SER A 336 2.80 -14.72 31.42
CA SER A 336 3.75 -15.76 31.86
C SER A 336 3.51 -17.14 31.22
N LYS A 337 2.28 -17.41 30.76
CA LYS A 337 1.93 -18.66 30.06
C LYS A 337 2.29 -18.62 28.58
N PHE A 338 2.11 -17.48 27.92
CA PHE A 338 2.48 -17.33 26.50
C PHE A 338 3.98 -17.19 26.30
N PHE A 339 4.65 -16.46 27.21
CA PHE A 339 6.02 -16.05 27.08
C PHE A 339 6.85 -16.52 28.27
N GLN A 340 7.76 -17.43 28.00
CA GLN A 340 8.77 -17.85 28.98
C GLN A 340 10.05 -17.06 28.71
N LEU A 341 10.49 -16.24 29.68
CA LEU A 341 11.76 -15.53 29.57
C LEU A 341 12.90 -16.55 29.45
N LYS A 342 13.69 -16.45 28.38
CA LYS A 342 14.83 -17.33 28.12
C LYS A 342 16.15 -16.66 28.48
N TYR A 343 16.36 -15.44 28.00
CA TYR A 343 17.57 -14.66 28.23
C TYR A 343 17.25 -13.18 28.43
N THR A 344 18.05 -12.53 29.27
CA THR A 344 18.13 -11.06 29.36
C THR A 344 19.57 -10.69 29.04
N ILE A 345 19.77 -10.07 27.88
CA ILE A 345 21.10 -9.83 27.32
C ILE A 345 21.41 -8.35 27.50
N PRO A 346 22.37 -7.97 28.36
CA PRO A 346 22.82 -6.58 28.45
C PRO A 346 23.56 -6.23 27.16
N VAL A 347 23.14 -5.15 26.49
CA VAL A 347 23.70 -4.74 25.19
C VAL A 347 24.47 -3.43 25.32
N THR A 348 23.88 -2.43 25.97
CA THR A 348 24.51 -1.11 26.06
C THR A 348 25.16 -0.87 27.42
N PRO A 349 26.28 -0.12 27.44
CA PRO A 349 26.84 0.42 28.67
C PRO A 349 25.96 1.55 29.24
N VAL A 350 26.21 1.93 30.49
CA VAL A 350 25.47 2.99 31.19
C VAL A 350 25.59 4.32 30.42
N GLY A 351 24.46 4.86 29.96
CA GLY A 351 24.37 6.15 29.26
C GLY A 351 23.86 6.07 27.82
N GLU A 352 23.97 4.91 27.16
CA GLU A 352 23.37 4.70 25.83
C GLU A 352 22.00 4.03 25.93
N GLN A 353 21.05 4.48 25.11
CA GLN A 353 19.70 3.90 25.06
C GLN A 353 19.47 3.15 23.75
N LEU A 354 18.98 1.91 23.85
CA LEU A 354 18.53 1.13 22.71
C LEU A 354 17.28 1.74 22.07
N ASN A 355 17.29 1.84 20.75
CA ASN A 355 16.12 2.27 20.02
C ASN A 355 15.09 1.12 19.95
N ARG A 356 13.95 1.33 20.62
CA ARG A 356 12.85 0.36 20.75
C ARG A 356 12.22 -0.04 19.41
N GLU A 357 12.43 0.73 18.35
CA GLU A 357 11.86 0.48 17.02
C GLU A 357 12.90 -0.09 16.03
N CYS A 358 14.17 -0.18 16.43
CA CYS A 358 15.24 -0.70 15.60
C CYS A 358 15.44 -2.20 15.85
N SER A 359 15.09 -3.02 14.87
CA SER A 359 15.27 -4.47 14.95
C SER A 359 15.29 -5.08 13.55
N LEU A 360 16.39 -5.74 13.20
CA LEU A 360 16.56 -6.43 11.91
C LEU A 360 17.04 -7.86 12.16
N PHE A 361 16.37 -8.84 11.57
CA PHE A 361 16.73 -10.25 11.69
C PHE A 361 17.61 -10.72 10.53
N VAL A 362 18.72 -11.39 10.81
CA VAL A 362 19.61 -11.92 9.77
C VAL A 362 19.20 -13.35 9.42
N GLY A 363 19.04 -13.63 8.13
CA GLY A 363 18.71 -14.97 7.61
C GLY A 363 17.46 -15.58 8.27
N ASP A 364 17.62 -16.77 8.85
CA ASP A 364 16.56 -17.51 9.57
C ASP A 364 16.16 -16.90 10.92
N GLY A 365 16.71 -15.72 11.27
CA GLY A 365 16.43 -15.04 12.53
C GLY A 365 17.18 -15.60 13.73
N ARG A 366 18.38 -16.13 13.51
CA ARG A 366 19.32 -16.50 14.59
C ARG A 366 19.90 -15.26 15.26
N PHE A 367 20.32 -14.29 14.45
CA PHE A 367 20.90 -13.03 14.89
C PHE A 367 19.89 -11.90 14.72
N VAL A 368 19.87 -10.98 15.69
CA VAL A 368 19.16 -9.70 15.61
C VAL A 368 20.15 -8.55 15.70
N ILE A 369 19.98 -7.57 14.82
CA ILE A 369 20.70 -6.31 14.85
C ILE A 369 19.81 -5.29 15.56
N VAL A 370 20.37 -4.64 16.57
CA VAL A 370 19.72 -3.58 17.33
C VAL A 370 20.63 -2.36 17.34
N GLY A 371 20.04 -1.17 17.18
CA GLY A 371 20.76 0.09 17.29
C GLY A 371 20.57 0.75 18.66
N SER A 372 21.64 1.26 19.25
CA SER A 372 21.61 2.25 20.33
C SER A 372 21.96 3.63 19.76
N ALA A 373 21.47 4.66 20.45
CA ALA A 373 21.91 6.02 20.21
C ALA A 373 22.20 6.69 21.56
N SER A 374 23.29 7.44 21.61
CA SER A 374 23.63 8.32 22.72
C SER A 374 23.68 9.76 22.20
N TYR A 375 23.07 10.68 22.93
CA TYR A 375 23.16 12.10 22.60
C TYR A 375 24.55 12.59 22.93
N VAL A 376 25.22 13.21 21.96
CA VAL A 376 26.54 13.81 22.19
C VAL A 376 26.32 15.11 22.97
N PRO A 377 26.86 15.25 24.21
CA PRO A 377 26.68 16.46 25.00
C PRO A 377 27.24 17.68 24.27
N GLU A 378 26.59 18.84 24.44
CA GLU A 378 27.03 20.10 23.83
C GLU A 378 28.34 20.62 24.45
N GLU A 379 28.69 20.19 25.66
CA GLU A 379 29.94 20.53 26.34
C GLU A 379 30.64 19.28 26.90
N PRO A 380 31.90 19.01 26.52
CA PRO A 380 32.68 19.71 25.50
C PRO A 380 32.14 19.46 24.09
N GLN A 381 32.09 20.49 23.25
CA GLN A 381 31.66 20.33 21.86
C GLN A 381 32.54 19.29 21.14
N PRO A 382 31.95 18.40 20.33
CA PRO A 382 32.72 17.47 19.53
C PRO A 382 33.69 18.23 18.61
N SER A 383 34.85 17.61 18.35
CA SER A 383 35.87 18.20 17.48
C SER A 383 35.25 18.58 16.14
N PHE A 384 35.56 19.80 15.67
CA PHE A 384 35.08 20.30 14.39
C PHE A 384 35.33 19.31 13.23
N PHE A 385 36.47 18.61 13.26
CA PHE A 385 36.86 17.65 12.22
C PHE A 385 36.09 16.32 12.31
N ASP A 386 35.51 15.99 13.46
CA ASP A 386 34.65 14.82 13.62
C ASP A 386 33.24 15.09 13.07
N ILE A 387 32.76 16.33 13.21
CA ILE A 387 31.47 16.79 12.65
C ILE A 387 31.55 16.92 11.12
N PHE A 388 32.61 17.54 10.61
CA PHE A 388 32.81 17.84 9.19
C PHE A 388 33.90 16.96 8.58
N ARG A 389 33.57 15.69 8.33
CA ARG A 389 34.49 14.73 7.70
C ARG A 389 34.66 14.93 6.20
N ASN A 390 33.72 15.59 5.53
CA ASN A 390 33.80 15.92 4.11
C ASN A 390 33.09 17.26 3.82
N ASN A 391 33.28 17.78 2.61
CA ASN A 391 32.70 19.05 2.16
C ASN A 391 31.18 19.01 1.92
N GLU A 392 30.57 17.82 1.96
CA GLU A 392 29.12 17.63 1.83
C GLU A 392 28.43 17.37 3.17
N SER A 393 29.20 17.32 4.26
CA SER A 393 28.68 17.06 5.60
C SER A 393 27.62 18.09 5.96
N VAL A 394 26.55 17.64 6.58
CA VAL A 394 25.38 18.46 6.89
C VAL A 394 25.67 19.34 8.11
N SER A 395 25.10 20.54 8.15
CA SER A 395 25.22 21.41 9.31
C SER A 395 24.39 20.86 10.48
N PRO A 396 24.98 20.66 11.69
CA PRO A 396 24.21 20.21 12.84
C PRO A 396 23.16 21.27 13.21
N HIS A 397 22.01 20.83 13.69
CA HIS A 397 20.88 21.71 13.99
C HIS A 397 20.12 21.21 15.23
N PRO A 398 19.49 22.07 16.05
CA PRO A 398 18.78 21.64 17.25
C PRO A 398 17.64 20.64 17.00
N ARG A 399 17.01 20.67 15.83
CA ARG A 399 15.98 19.66 15.44
C ARG A 399 16.56 18.32 15.00
N SER A 400 17.87 18.27 14.71
CA SER A 400 18.60 17.08 14.28
C SER A 400 19.94 17.01 15.02
N PRO A 401 19.91 16.69 16.33
CA PRO A 401 21.12 16.63 17.13
C PRO A 401 22.03 15.47 16.68
N LEU A 402 23.32 15.65 16.91
CA LEU A 402 24.34 14.64 16.68
C LEU A 402 24.22 13.53 17.73
N GLU A 403 24.38 12.29 17.28
CA GLU A 403 24.26 11.10 18.09
C GLU A 403 25.49 10.21 17.86
N ASP A 404 25.97 9.58 18.93
CA ASP A 404 26.86 8.42 18.82
C ASP A 404 25.96 7.21 18.65
N CYS A 405 25.96 6.63 17.45
CA CYS A 405 25.10 5.51 17.07
C CYS A 405 25.90 4.21 17.12
N SER A 406 25.46 3.25 17.94
CA SER A 406 26.08 1.92 18.01
C SER A 406 25.14 0.86 17.46
N LEU A 407 25.66 -0.03 16.63
CA LEU A 407 24.94 -1.19 16.09
C LEU A 407 25.47 -2.44 16.74
N HIS A 408 24.56 -3.26 17.26
CA HIS A 408 24.89 -4.46 18.04
C HIS A 408 24.30 -5.70 17.38
N ILE A 409 25.08 -6.77 17.27
CA ILE A 409 24.59 -8.09 16.85
C ILE A 409 24.39 -8.95 18.09
N VAL A 410 23.18 -9.46 18.26
CA VAL A 410 22.80 -10.33 19.37
C VAL A 410 22.41 -11.70 18.85
N ASP A 411 23.03 -12.75 19.39
CA ASP A 411 22.65 -14.15 19.14
C ASP A 411 21.48 -14.53 20.06
N ILE A 412 20.30 -14.72 19.46
CA ILE A 412 19.06 -15.02 20.17
C ILE A 412 19.05 -16.46 20.70
N VAL A 413 19.74 -17.37 20.02
CA VAL A 413 19.72 -18.80 20.35
C VAL A 413 20.59 -19.07 21.57
N ASN A 414 21.79 -18.48 21.58
CA ASN A 414 22.78 -18.64 22.64
C ASN A 414 22.68 -17.56 23.74
N GLY A 415 21.98 -16.46 23.48
CA GLY A 415 21.76 -15.42 24.50
C GLY A 415 22.98 -14.53 24.75
N LYS A 416 23.77 -14.22 23.71
CA LYS A 416 25.01 -13.44 23.85
C LYS A 416 25.06 -12.25 22.88
N LEU A 417 25.71 -11.18 23.32
CA LEU A 417 26.17 -10.10 22.44
C LEU A 417 27.39 -10.61 21.66
N CYS A 418 27.33 -10.56 20.33
CA CYS A 418 28.42 -11.04 19.46
C CYS A 418 29.41 -9.93 19.10
N ASP A 419 28.91 -8.81 18.59
CA ASP A 419 29.74 -7.72 18.08
C ASP A 419 29.02 -6.37 18.21
N THR A 420 29.79 -5.28 18.27
CA THR A 420 29.31 -3.90 18.37
C THR A 420 30.12 -2.98 17.49
N ARG A 421 29.44 -2.16 16.68
CA ARG A 421 30.06 -1.14 15.82
C ARG A 421 29.53 0.23 16.16
N THR A 422 30.42 1.12 16.57
CA THR A 422 30.08 2.49 17.00
C THR A 422 30.44 3.50 15.92
N LEU A 423 29.48 4.31 15.49
CA LEU A 423 29.63 5.42 14.57
C LEU A 423 29.48 6.72 15.36
N LYS A 424 30.59 7.43 15.53
CA LYS A 424 30.68 8.63 16.36
C LYS A 424 30.24 9.89 15.63
N THR A 425 29.65 10.83 16.38
CA THR A 425 29.25 12.18 15.93
C THR A 425 28.52 12.15 14.59
N ASP A 426 27.54 11.25 14.47
CA ASP A 426 26.83 10.99 13.23
C ASP A 426 25.32 11.21 13.43
N LYS A 427 24.55 11.17 12.34
CA LYS A 427 23.10 11.11 12.38
C LYS A 427 22.61 9.94 11.54
N ILE A 428 22.05 8.95 12.20
CA ILE A 428 21.49 7.76 11.56
C ILE A 428 20.04 7.60 12.03
N PHE A 429 19.09 7.53 11.11
CA PHE A 429 17.69 7.35 11.45
C PHE A 429 17.37 5.89 11.82
N LEU A 430 17.65 5.51 13.08
CA LEU A 430 17.38 4.15 13.59
C LEU A 430 15.87 3.84 13.71
N SER A 431 15.04 4.86 13.92
CA SER A 431 13.59 4.69 14.07
C SER A 431 12.95 4.09 12.81
N HIS A 432 12.15 3.05 13.00
CA HIS A 432 11.55 2.25 11.93
C HIS A 432 12.55 1.74 10.86
N ASN A 433 13.82 1.52 11.21
CA ASN A 433 14.86 1.05 10.29
C ASN A 433 15.00 1.92 9.03
N GLN A 434 14.92 3.26 9.14
CA GLN A 434 14.99 4.14 7.96
C GLN A 434 16.42 4.40 7.46
N GLY A 435 17.39 4.41 8.37
CA GLY A 435 18.82 4.58 8.06
C GLY A 435 19.57 3.26 7.91
N LEU A 436 18.92 2.12 8.14
CA LEU A 436 19.51 0.78 8.05
C LEU A 436 18.75 -0.05 7.03
N TYR A 437 19.47 -0.77 6.17
CA TYR A 437 18.86 -1.71 5.25
C TYR A 437 19.62 -3.03 5.23
N LEU A 438 18.93 -4.13 5.54
CA LEU A 438 19.50 -5.47 5.54
C LEU A 438 18.94 -6.28 4.36
N TYR A 439 19.84 -6.75 3.50
CA TYR A 439 19.55 -7.71 2.45
C TYR A 439 20.32 -8.99 2.73
N GLU A 440 19.61 -10.08 3.06
CA GLU A 440 20.21 -11.36 3.45
C GLU A 440 21.24 -11.22 4.59
N ASP A 441 22.54 -11.21 4.29
CA ASP A 441 23.67 -11.02 5.21
C ASP A 441 24.36 -9.65 5.07
N THR A 442 23.97 -8.83 4.10
CA THR A 442 24.59 -7.54 3.78
C THR A 442 23.78 -6.39 4.37
N LEU A 443 24.39 -5.66 5.29
CA LEU A 443 23.82 -4.49 5.97
C LEU A 443 24.39 -3.21 5.37
N ALA A 444 23.53 -2.35 4.84
CA ALA A 444 23.86 -0.97 4.51
C ALA A 444 23.44 -0.04 5.65
N VAL A 445 24.31 0.91 6.01
CA VAL A 445 24.06 1.96 7.03
C VAL A 445 24.30 3.34 6.42
N LEU A 446 23.29 4.21 6.47
CA LEU A 446 23.35 5.56 5.92
C LEU A 446 23.72 6.55 7.04
N SER A 447 24.92 7.11 6.93
CA SER A 447 25.34 8.31 7.65
C SER A 447 24.77 9.55 6.97
N VAL A 448 23.77 10.15 7.60
CA VAL A 448 23.14 11.37 7.08
C VAL A 448 24.02 12.58 7.35
N GLN A 449 24.73 12.61 8.49
CA GLN A 449 25.62 13.71 8.85
C GLN A 449 26.81 13.78 7.89
N HIS A 450 27.52 12.67 7.68
CA HIS A 450 28.71 12.64 6.82
C HIS A 450 28.41 12.32 5.36
N GLN A 451 27.16 12.07 4.98
CA GLN A 451 26.79 11.73 3.59
C GLN A 451 27.56 10.51 3.05
N THR A 452 27.68 9.48 3.88
CA THR A 452 28.36 8.22 3.53
C THR A 452 27.47 7.02 3.79
N ILE A 453 27.68 5.95 3.03
CA ILE A 453 27.00 4.67 3.18
C ILE A 453 28.06 3.65 3.57
N HIS A 454 27.90 3.04 4.74
CA HIS A 454 28.74 1.94 5.18
C HIS A 454 28.08 0.62 4.82
N ILE A 455 28.80 -0.27 4.13
CA ILE A 455 28.37 -1.61 3.78
C ILE A 455 29.12 -2.59 4.68
N PHE A 456 28.37 -3.30 5.51
CA PHE A 456 28.85 -4.36 6.38
C PHE A 456 28.30 -5.71 5.90
N ARG A 457 29.12 -6.75 5.96
CA ARG A 457 28.67 -8.13 5.79
C ARG A 457 28.67 -8.83 7.14
N ILE A 458 27.60 -9.54 7.44
CA ILE A 458 27.43 -10.25 8.70
C ILE A 458 27.93 -11.67 8.50
N THR A 459 28.96 -12.04 9.26
CA THR A 459 29.52 -13.39 9.21
C THR A 459 28.59 -14.40 9.90
N ASN A 460 28.73 -15.68 9.55
CA ASN A 460 27.97 -16.76 10.19
C ASN A 460 28.22 -16.89 11.71
N GLU A 461 29.34 -16.32 12.19
CA GLU A 461 29.72 -16.28 13.60
C GLU A 461 29.12 -15.07 14.35
N GLY A 462 28.56 -14.10 13.63
CA GLY A 462 27.88 -12.94 14.21
C GLY A 462 28.74 -11.68 14.35
N TYR A 463 29.79 -11.53 13.54
CA TYR A 463 30.64 -10.32 13.49
C TYR A 463 30.33 -9.45 12.27
N PHE A 464 30.50 -8.14 12.43
CA PHE A 464 30.48 -7.18 11.33
C PHE A 464 31.82 -7.20 10.60
N ALA A 465 31.79 -7.56 9.30
CA ALA A 465 32.91 -7.41 8.38
C ALA A 465 32.69 -6.15 7.54
N ASP A 466 33.65 -5.22 7.57
CA ASP A 466 33.62 -4.00 6.77
C ASP A 466 33.90 -4.37 5.30
N VAL A 467 32.94 -4.13 4.42
CA VAL A 467 33.09 -4.45 2.98
C VAL A 467 33.49 -3.20 2.21
N LYS A 468 32.73 -2.12 2.38
CA LYS A 468 32.91 -0.91 1.58
C LYS A 468 32.32 0.32 2.24
N THR A 469 32.94 1.48 2.04
CA THR A 469 32.36 2.78 2.39
C THR A 469 32.18 3.62 1.13
N ILE A 470 30.94 4.05 0.86
CA ILE A 470 30.56 4.77 -0.36
C ILE A 470 30.18 6.21 0.00
N GLY A 471 30.82 7.20 -0.63
CA GLY A 471 30.47 8.61 -0.42
C GLY A 471 31.51 9.55 -1.02
N ARG A 472 32.47 10.00 -0.20
CA ARG A 472 33.62 10.80 -0.64
C ARG A 472 34.42 10.08 -1.72
N PHE A 473 34.71 8.79 -1.47
CA PHE A 473 35.31 7.86 -2.42
C PHE A 473 34.33 6.76 -2.81
N CYS A 474 34.58 6.12 -3.95
CA CYS A 474 33.76 5.01 -4.46
C CYS A 474 34.56 3.73 -4.66
N PHE A 475 35.88 3.82 -4.77
CA PHE A 475 36.81 2.70 -4.74
C PHE A 475 37.73 2.81 -3.54
N ASP A 476 38.21 1.68 -3.05
CA ASP A 476 39.05 1.63 -1.85
C ASP A 476 40.45 2.23 -2.11
N ASP A 477 40.94 2.14 -3.35
CA ASP A 477 42.24 2.68 -3.76
C ASP A 477 42.22 4.20 -4.05
N ASP A 478 41.03 4.83 -4.11
CA ASP A 478 40.87 6.25 -4.45
C ASP A 478 41.65 7.15 -3.47
N GLU A 479 41.60 6.82 -2.17
CA GLU A 479 42.29 7.59 -1.12
C GLU A 479 43.81 7.53 -1.30
N TRP A 480 44.33 6.35 -1.61
CA TRP A 480 45.76 6.15 -1.85
C TRP A 480 46.22 6.92 -3.09
N LEU A 481 45.46 6.84 -4.20
CA LEU A 481 45.74 7.59 -5.44
C LEU A 481 45.79 9.10 -5.20
N ILE A 482 44.84 9.65 -4.44
CA ILE A 482 44.83 11.08 -4.12
C ILE A 482 46.02 11.46 -3.25
N ASN A 483 46.39 10.62 -2.28
CA ASN A 483 47.54 10.87 -1.42
C ASN A 483 48.88 10.86 -2.20
N GLN A 484 49.02 10.04 -3.25
CA GLN A 484 50.20 10.11 -4.12
C GLN A 484 50.33 11.45 -4.85
N VAL A 485 49.21 12.00 -5.34
CA VAL A 485 49.20 13.28 -6.05
C VAL A 485 49.34 14.46 -5.08
N ARG A 486 48.90 14.32 -3.82
CA ARG A 486 49.07 15.37 -2.79
C ARG A 486 50.54 15.72 -2.53
N GLY A 487 51.48 14.79 -2.73
CA GLY A 487 52.91 15.07 -2.63
C GLY A 487 53.45 16.07 -3.66
N LEU A 488 52.68 16.33 -4.73
CA LEU A 488 53.02 17.31 -5.78
C LEU A 488 52.47 18.72 -5.48
N TRP A 489 51.71 18.89 -4.40
CA TRP A 489 51.11 20.19 -4.05
C TRP A 489 52.13 21.07 -3.33
N PRO A 490 51.99 22.41 -3.40
CA PRO A 490 52.92 23.33 -2.75
C PRO A 490 53.07 23.00 -1.24
N PRO A 491 54.31 22.94 -0.72
CA PRO A 491 54.55 22.62 0.68
C PRO A 491 53.86 23.65 1.59
N GLY A 492 53.08 23.17 2.56
CA GLY A 492 52.34 24.00 3.54
C GLY A 492 50.81 24.02 3.38
N HIS A 493 50.26 23.51 2.28
CA HIS A 493 48.80 23.38 2.14
C HIS A 493 48.27 22.13 2.85
N ILE A 494 47.75 22.28 4.08
CA ILE A 494 47.03 21.21 4.77
C ILE A 494 45.67 21.03 4.09
N VAL A 495 45.56 20.05 3.19
CA VAL A 495 44.32 19.72 2.49
C VAL A 495 43.38 18.98 3.41
N ARG A 496 42.44 19.71 3.99
CA ARG A 496 41.40 19.16 4.86
C ARG A 496 40.19 18.72 4.01
N PRO A 497 39.66 17.50 4.21
CA PRO A 497 38.51 16.98 3.47
C PRO A 497 37.29 17.92 3.41
N PHE A 498 37.01 18.66 4.48
CA PHE A 498 35.88 19.59 4.54
C PHE A 498 36.05 20.85 3.67
N ARG A 499 37.28 21.21 3.29
CA ARG A 499 37.58 22.37 2.42
C ARG A 499 37.88 21.97 0.97
N GLU A 500 37.66 20.71 0.60
CA GLU A 500 37.87 20.27 -0.78
C GLU A 500 36.90 21.00 -1.71
N ALA A 501 37.44 21.65 -2.75
CA ALA A 501 36.63 22.32 -3.77
C ALA A 501 35.94 21.32 -4.71
N THR A 502 36.47 20.10 -4.78
CA THR A 502 36.00 19.00 -5.62
C THR A 502 34.72 18.37 -5.06
N VAL A 503 33.76 18.07 -5.93
CA VAL A 503 32.55 17.31 -5.56
C VAL A 503 32.93 15.88 -5.17
N ASN A 504 32.25 15.30 -4.18
CA ASN A 504 32.45 13.90 -3.76
C ASN A 504 32.26 12.93 -4.94
N ALA A 505 32.97 11.79 -4.93
CA ALA A 505 32.97 10.84 -6.04
C ALA A 505 31.57 10.33 -6.40
N LEU A 506 30.74 10.00 -5.40
CA LEU A 506 29.38 9.51 -5.63
C LEU A 506 28.51 10.57 -6.33
N LYS A 507 28.53 11.81 -5.84
CA LYS A 507 27.76 12.92 -6.42
C LYS A 507 28.31 13.34 -7.79
N HIS A 508 29.63 13.30 -7.97
CA HIS A 508 30.26 13.55 -9.26
C HIS A 508 29.76 12.54 -10.32
N ARG A 509 29.69 11.25 -10.00
CA ARG A 509 29.14 10.23 -10.90
C ARG A 509 27.68 10.48 -11.27
N LEU A 510 26.86 10.94 -10.31
CA LEU A 510 25.49 11.37 -10.57
C LEU A 510 25.44 12.56 -11.56
N LEU A 511 26.26 13.59 -11.34
CA LEU A 511 26.33 14.77 -12.21
C LEU A 511 26.78 14.40 -13.62
N VAL A 512 27.81 13.56 -13.74
CA VAL A 512 28.31 13.06 -15.04
C VAL A 512 27.23 12.25 -15.76
N PHE A 513 26.49 11.39 -15.05
CA PHE A 513 25.40 10.63 -15.64
C PHE A 513 24.30 11.56 -16.20
N LEU A 514 23.87 12.54 -15.41
CA LEU A 514 22.85 13.52 -15.83
C LEU A 514 23.33 14.36 -17.03
N TYR A 515 24.59 14.77 -17.03
CA TYR A 515 25.19 15.52 -18.12
C TYR A 515 25.27 14.69 -19.41
N ARG A 516 25.79 13.45 -19.35
CA ARG A 516 25.84 12.53 -20.49
C ARG A 516 24.44 12.26 -21.06
N ARG A 517 23.46 12.05 -20.18
CA ARG A 517 22.05 11.88 -20.58
C ARG A 517 21.51 13.15 -21.28
N ALA A 518 21.85 14.34 -20.79
CA ALA A 518 21.42 15.60 -21.41
C ALA A 518 22.04 15.81 -22.80
N ILE A 519 23.30 15.44 -23.00
CA ILE A 519 23.95 15.46 -24.33
C ILE A 519 23.26 14.49 -25.27
N MET A 520 23.08 13.24 -24.85
CA MET A 520 22.48 12.20 -25.71
C MET A 520 21.07 12.60 -26.17
N MET A 521 20.27 13.21 -25.29
CA MET A 521 18.96 13.75 -25.66
C MET A 521 19.06 14.99 -26.56
N SER A 522 20.05 15.86 -26.33
CA SER A 522 20.30 17.03 -27.17
C SER A 522 20.73 16.65 -28.59
N GLU A 523 21.50 15.57 -28.74
CA GLU A 523 21.89 15.01 -30.05
C GLU A 523 20.69 14.41 -30.77
N ALA A 524 19.80 13.71 -30.05
CA ALA A 524 18.58 13.16 -30.61
C ALA A 524 17.55 14.23 -31.02
N GLU A 525 17.40 15.31 -30.23
CA GLU A 525 16.48 16.43 -30.49
C GLU A 525 17.08 17.50 -31.43
N GLY A 526 18.38 17.43 -31.73
CA GLY A 526 19.11 18.42 -32.54
C GLY A 526 19.25 19.80 -31.90
N ASN A 527 19.00 19.95 -30.59
CA ASN A 527 18.93 21.23 -29.88
C ASN A 527 19.60 21.19 -28.50
N LEU A 528 20.45 22.17 -28.18
CA LEU A 528 21.19 22.28 -26.91
C LEU A 528 20.32 22.66 -25.68
N PHE A 529 19.00 22.66 -25.80
CA PHE A 529 18.08 23.08 -24.74
C PHE A 529 18.28 22.28 -23.43
N ARG A 530 18.41 20.96 -23.53
CA ARG A 530 18.60 20.05 -22.38
C ARG A 530 19.88 20.33 -21.60
N VAL A 531 20.96 20.58 -22.32
CA VAL A 531 22.28 20.90 -21.74
C VAL A 531 22.24 22.26 -21.05
N ARG A 532 21.62 23.28 -21.67
CA ARG A 532 21.43 24.59 -21.02
C ARG A 532 20.62 24.47 -19.73
N LYS A 533 19.56 23.66 -19.73
CA LYS A 533 18.73 23.42 -18.54
C LYS A 533 19.49 22.68 -17.44
N PHE A 534 20.39 21.76 -17.80
CA PHE A 534 21.29 21.12 -16.83
C PHE A 534 22.17 22.16 -16.14
N TYR A 535 22.80 23.07 -16.89
CA TYR A 535 23.64 24.13 -16.30
C TYR A 535 22.84 25.11 -15.43
N GLN A 536 21.62 25.47 -15.83
CA GLN A 536 20.73 26.30 -15.00
C GLN A 536 20.41 25.64 -13.64
N ASN A 537 20.26 24.32 -13.63
CA ASN A 537 19.92 23.56 -12.43
C ASN A 537 21.14 22.98 -11.70
N PHE A 538 22.36 23.26 -12.17
CA PHE A 538 23.57 22.61 -11.68
C PHE A 538 23.78 22.83 -10.17
N ASP A 539 23.65 24.08 -9.71
CA ASP A 539 23.83 24.42 -8.30
C ASP A 539 22.76 23.77 -7.41
N HIS A 540 21.52 23.68 -7.92
CA HIS A 540 20.44 23.00 -7.21
C HIS A 540 20.72 21.51 -7.05
N ILE A 541 21.20 20.83 -8.10
CA ILE A 541 21.54 19.41 -8.05
C ILE A 541 22.76 19.17 -7.14
N ARG A 542 23.76 20.06 -7.20
CA ARG A 542 24.95 20.03 -6.35
C ARG A 542 24.58 20.18 -4.86
N ALA A 543 23.60 21.02 -4.55
CA ALA A 543 23.11 21.27 -3.19
C ALA A 543 22.34 20.08 -2.58
N LEU A 544 21.87 19.13 -3.38
CA LEU A 544 21.16 17.96 -2.86
C LEU A 544 22.03 17.13 -1.90
N ARG A 545 21.35 16.45 -0.98
CA ARG A 545 21.89 15.57 0.05
C ARG A 545 21.16 14.23 0.03
N LEU A 546 21.90 13.18 0.33
CA LEU A 546 21.39 11.82 0.48
C LEU A 546 20.47 11.77 1.70
N TRP A 547 19.24 11.31 1.48
CA TRP A 547 18.18 11.27 2.49
C TRP A 547 17.87 9.86 2.94
N LYS A 548 17.70 8.94 1.99
CA LYS A 548 17.33 7.54 2.23
C LYS A 548 18.05 6.62 1.26
N MET A 549 18.17 5.35 1.64
CA MET A 549 18.73 4.31 0.79
C MET A 549 17.98 2.99 0.97
N GLN A 550 18.20 2.08 0.02
CA GLN A 550 17.70 0.72 0.05
C GLN A 550 18.62 -0.18 -0.79
N LEU A 551 18.89 -1.40 -0.32
CA LEU A 551 19.49 -2.45 -1.16
C LEU A 551 18.39 -3.12 -1.99
N LEU A 552 18.59 -3.12 -3.31
CA LEU A 552 17.76 -3.86 -4.24
C LEU A 552 18.23 -5.32 -4.33
N ASP A 553 19.55 -5.49 -4.35
CA ASP A 553 20.29 -6.74 -4.44
C ASP A 553 21.61 -6.63 -3.66
N GLU A 554 22.46 -7.65 -3.73
CA GLU A 554 23.80 -7.67 -3.15
C GLU A 554 24.70 -6.52 -3.68
N SER A 555 24.54 -6.13 -4.94
CA SER A 555 25.40 -5.14 -5.61
C SER A 555 24.71 -3.81 -5.98
N HIS A 556 23.39 -3.71 -5.85
CA HIS A 556 22.62 -2.54 -6.32
C HIS A 556 21.94 -1.78 -5.18
N LEU A 557 22.13 -0.46 -5.17
CA LEU A 557 21.52 0.48 -4.24
C LEU A 557 20.51 1.38 -4.93
N LEU A 558 19.37 1.60 -4.28
CA LEU A 558 18.42 2.67 -4.59
C LEU A 558 18.62 3.81 -3.59
N LEU A 559 19.17 4.93 -4.08
CA LEU A 559 19.47 6.11 -3.28
C LEU A 559 18.42 7.19 -3.54
N LYS A 560 18.04 7.94 -2.50
CA LYS A 560 17.15 9.09 -2.61
C LYS A 560 17.87 10.36 -2.19
N TYR A 561 18.03 11.27 -3.13
CA TYR A 561 18.55 12.62 -2.89
C TYR A 561 17.40 13.60 -2.72
N ALA A 562 17.51 14.47 -1.72
CA ALA A 562 16.57 15.56 -1.44
C ALA A 562 17.35 16.84 -1.07
N SER A 563 16.66 17.94 -0.85
CA SER A 563 17.28 19.15 -0.32
C SER A 563 17.79 18.95 1.11
N GLU A 564 18.72 19.79 1.54
CA GLU A 564 19.21 19.81 2.92
C GLU A 564 18.08 20.04 3.94
N ASP A 565 17.09 20.88 3.62
CA ASP A 565 15.96 21.16 4.52
C ASP A 565 15.06 19.93 4.75
N VAL A 566 14.91 19.06 3.76
CA VAL A 566 14.18 17.80 3.91
C VAL A 566 14.98 16.80 4.74
N VAL A 567 16.29 16.73 4.50
CA VAL A 567 17.20 15.82 5.21
C VAL A 567 17.32 16.18 6.69
N THR A 568 17.35 17.48 7.00
CA THR A 568 17.43 18.03 8.38
C THR A 568 16.07 18.21 9.06
N LEU A 569 14.99 17.72 8.45
CA LEU A 569 13.61 17.83 8.97
C LEU A 569 13.15 19.28 9.23
N ARG A 570 13.70 20.25 8.50
CA ARG A 570 13.26 21.66 8.53
C ARG A 570 12.03 21.89 7.67
N ALA A 571 11.89 21.15 6.58
CA ALA A 571 10.75 21.24 5.69
C ALA A 571 9.48 20.63 6.34
N PRO A 572 8.35 21.37 6.38
CA PRO A 572 7.11 20.85 6.95
C PRO A 572 6.50 19.72 6.10
N ASP A 573 6.67 19.78 4.78
CA ASP A 573 6.20 18.76 3.83
C ASP A 573 7.35 18.25 2.97
N PRO A 574 7.93 17.07 3.25
CA PRO A 574 9.07 16.55 2.48
C PRO A 574 8.71 16.14 1.05
N ASN A 575 7.41 15.89 0.77
CA ASN A 575 6.94 15.38 -0.51
C ASN A 575 6.75 16.49 -1.57
N THR A 576 6.71 17.75 -1.17
CA THR A 576 6.53 18.89 -2.09
C THR A 576 7.84 19.27 -2.77
N GLN A 577 8.97 18.99 -2.13
CA GLN A 577 10.30 19.33 -2.61
C GLN A 577 10.80 18.36 -3.69
N PRO A 578 11.64 18.83 -4.64
CA PRO A 578 12.22 17.97 -5.65
C PRO A 578 13.16 16.94 -5.01
N ALA A 579 13.02 15.69 -5.45
CA ALA A 579 13.85 14.58 -5.01
C ALA A 579 14.20 13.70 -6.21
N PHE A 580 15.40 13.12 -6.18
CA PHE A 580 15.89 12.21 -7.21
C PHE A 580 16.10 10.82 -6.62
N PHE A 581 15.68 9.81 -7.36
CA PHE A 581 15.98 8.41 -7.09
C PHE A 581 17.12 7.98 -8.01
N VAL A 582 18.18 7.43 -7.45
CA VAL A 582 19.39 7.04 -8.17
C VAL A 582 19.62 5.56 -7.96
N VAL A 583 19.68 4.79 -9.05
CA VAL A 583 20.04 3.37 -9.01
C VAL A 583 21.55 3.28 -9.24
N TYR A 584 22.28 2.79 -8.24
CA TYR A 584 23.73 2.76 -8.21
C TYR A 584 24.24 1.32 -8.06
N ASN A 585 25.21 0.93 -8.88
CA ASN A 585 25.91 -0.34 -8.73
C ASN A 585 27.19 -0.13 -7.92
N MET A 586 27.32 -0.86 -6.82
CA MET A 586 28.41 -0.77 -5.86
C MET A 586 29.70 -1.44 -6.34
N GLU A 587 29.61 -2.47 -7.17
CA GLU A 587 30.77 -3.21 -7.71
C GLU A 587 31.47 -2.39 -8.80
N SER A 588 30.72 -1.93 -9.80
CA SER A 588 31.26 -1.14 -10.91
C SER A 588 31.41 0.35 -10.57
N ALA A 589 30.87 0.78 -9.44
CA ALA A 589 30.73 2.17 -9.04
C ALA A 589 30.04 3.03 -10.11
N GLN A 590 29.03 2.51 -10.81
CA GLN A 590 28.32 3.25 -11.86
C GLN A 590 26.89 3.59 -11.45
N VAL A 591 26.44 4.78 -11.86
CA VAL A 591 25.02 5.16 -11.81
C VAL A 591 24.34 4.55 -13.03
N ILE A 592 23.39 3.65 -12.79
CA ILE A 592 22.64 2.95 -13.84
C ILE A 592 21.54 3.88 -14.38
N ASN A 593 20.73 4.44 -13.48
CA ASN A 593 19.64 5.33 -13.88
C ASN A 593 19.26 6.33 -12.78
N VAL A 594 18.59 7.42 -13.19
CA VAL A 594 18.12 8.49 -12.32
C VAL A 594 16.67 8.83 -12.68
N TYR A 595 15.82 8.85 -11.66
CA TYR A 595 14.40 9.17 -11.78
C TYR A 595 14.03 10.35 -10.90
N GLU A 596 13.12 11.19 -11.39
CA GLU A 596 12.53 12.28 -10.61
C GLU A 596 11.34 11.79 -9.78
N ASN A 597 10.99 12.52 -8.73
CA ASN A 597 9.77 12.34 -7.92
C ASN A 597 8.47 12.29 -8.78
N THR A 598 8.49 12.89 -9.96
CA THR A 598 7.35 12.94 -10.90
C THR A 598 7.39 11.88 -12.01
N SER A 599 8.35 10.96 -11.98
CA SER A 599 8.51 9.95 -13.04
C SER A 599 7.37 8.94 -13.02
N GLU A 600 6.66 8.82 -14.14
CA GLU A 600 5.64 7.77 -14.35
C GLU A 600 6.27 6.40 -14.56
N GLU A 601 7.45 6.33 -15.18
CA GLU A 601 8.20 5.08 -15.40
C GLU A 601 8.54 4.38 -14.07
N LEU A 602 9.07 5.12 -13.10
CA LEU A 602 9.37 4.56 -11.78
C LEU A 602 8.10 4.13 -11.06
N LEU A 603 6.99 4.85 -11.27
CA LEU A 603 5.69 4.47 -10.72
C LEU A 603 5.18 3.16 -11.33
N ASP A 604 5.28 2.99 -12.63
CA ASP A 604 4.86 1.77 -13.32
C ASP A 604 5.72 0.57 -12.89
N LEU A 605 7.03 0.78 -12.69
CA LEU A 605 7.91 -0.24 -12.12
C LEU A 605 7.52 -0.57 -10.68
N PHE A 606 7.19 0.42 -9.87
CA PHE A 606 6.72 0.23 -8.50
C PHE A 606 5.38 -0.51 -8.42
N GLU A 607 4.42 -0.20 -9.30
CA GLU A 607 3.11 -0.86 -9.35
C GLU A 607 3.22 -2.32 -9.79
N ASN A 608 4.11 -2.64 -10.75
CA ASN A 608 4.26 -3.99 -11.28
C ASN A 608 5.20 -4.88 -10.47
N PHE A 609 6.25 -4.32 -9.87
CA PHE A 609 7.34 -5.07 -9.20
C PHE A 609 7.50 -4.75 -7.72
N CYS A 610 6.42 -4.33 -7.05
CA CYS A 610 6.43 -3.89 -5.65
C CYS A 610 7.06 -4.93 -4.69
N ASP A 611 6.88 -6.22 -4.95
CA ASP A 611 7.39 -7.29 -4.08
C ASP A 611 8.89 -7.53 -4.20
N LEU A 612 9.47 -7.31 -5.39
CA LEU A 612 10.92 -7.35 -5.59
C LEU A 612 11.57 -6.18 -4.85
N LEU A 613 10.96 -4.99 -4.92
CA LEU A 613 11.37 -3.82 -4.12
C LEU A 613 11.16 -4.01 -2.60
N ARG A 614 10.45 -5.05 -2.15
CA ARG A 614 10.30 -5.37 -0.73
C ARG A 614 11.27 -6.45 -0.25
N ASN A 615 12.02 -7.05 -1.17
CA ASN A 615 12.82 -8.25 -0.91
C ASN A 615 12.00 -9.38 -0.30
N ALA A 616 10.71 -9.46 -0.66
CA ALA A 616 9.82 -10.46 -0.10
C ALA A 616 10.21 -11.86 -0.57
N THR A 617 10.21 -12.83 0.34
CA THR A 617 10.31 -14.25 -0.01
C THR A 617 9.05 -14.70 -0.75
N GLN A 618 9.14 -15.73 -1.60
CA GLN A 618 8.00 -16.17 -2.42
C GLN A 618 6.72 -16.39 -1.59
N GLY A 619 5.60 -15.88 -2.08
CA GLY A 619 4.30 -15.94 -1.39
C GLY A 619 4.01 -14.75 -0.47
N SER A 620 4.50 -13.54 -0.77
CA SER A 620 4.13 -12.38 0.04
C SER A 620 2.62 -12.15 0.01
N PRO A 621 1.97 -11.82 1.15
CA PRO A 621 0.55 -11.43 1.18
C PRO A 621 0.26 -10.11 0.43
N SER A 622 1.29 -9.48 -0.16
CA SER A 622 1.27 -8.14 -0.72
C SER A 622 1.23 -8.05 -2.24
N SER A 623 1.56 -9.11 -3.00
CA SER A 623 1.39 -9.18 -4.47
C SER A 623 0.14 -9.97 -4.85
N ASN A 624 -1.02 -9.47 -4.46
CA ASN A 624 -2.29 -10.05 -4.90
C ASN A 624 -3.09 -9.00 -5.67
N VAL A 625 -3.99 -9.46 -6.54
CA VAL A 625 -4.87 -8.61 -7.35
C VAL A 625 -5.61 -7.60 -6.45
N PHE A 626 -5.92 -8.00 -5.22
CA PHE A 626 -6.60 -7.14 -4.25
C PHE A 626 -5.72 -6.01 -3.72
N ALA A 627 -4.44 -6.25 -3.42
CA ALA A 627 -3.49 -5.20 -3.08
C ALA A 627 -3.35 -4.20 -4.24
N ASN A 628 -3.24 -4.69 -5.47
CA ASN A 628 -3.16 -3.82 -6.66
C ASN A 628 -4.43 -2.98 -6.81
N VAL A 629 -5.61 -3.56 -6.61
CA VAL A 629 -6.88 -2.81 -6.64
C VAL A 629 -6.94 -1.73 -5.55
N ILE A 630 -6.44 -2.00 -4.34
CA ILE A 630 -6.37 -1.00 -3.26
C ILE A 630 -5.41 0.14 -3.66
N HIS A 631 -4.26 -0.20 -4.22
CA HIS A 631 -3.28 0.77 -4.70
C HIS A 631 -3.87 1.67 -5.80
N GLN A 632 -4.53 1.07 -6.79
CA GLN A 632 -5.21 1.78 -7.87
C GLN A 632 -6.34 2.68 -7.34
N ARG A 633 -7.14 2.22 -6.38
CA ARG A 633 -8.18 3.05 -5.74
C ARG A 633 -7.57 4.22 -4.98
N PHE A 634 -6.47 4.01 -4.28
CA PHE A 634 -5.76 5.07 -3.58
C PHE A 634 -5.24 6.13 -4.56
N LYS A 635 -4.63 5.71 -5.67
CA LYS A 635 -4.23 6.57 -6.79
C LYS A 635 -5.41 7.38 -7.32
N GLN A 636 -6.51 6.73 -7.68
CA GLN A 636 -7.72 7.38 -8.19
C GLN A 636 -8.31 8.38 -7.19
N THR A 637 -8.30 8.05 -5.90
CA THR A 637 -8.79 8.95 -4.84
C THR A 637 -7.98 10.23 -4.80
N ILE A 638 -6.65 10.14 -4.87
CA ILE A 638 -5.77 11.31 -4.90
C ILE A 638 -6.01 12.12 -6.17
N VAL A 639 -6.10 11.48 -7.33
CA VAL A 639 -6.35 12.16 -8.62
C VAL A 639 -7.68 12.91 -8.60
N SER A 640 -8.73 12.34 -7.99
CA SER A 640 -10.07 12.95 -7.93
C SER A 640 -10.23 14.07 -6.90
N ALA A 641 -9.22 14.32 -6.05
CA ALA A 641 -9.31 15.32 -4.98
C ALA A 641 -9.27 16.77 -5.51
N ARG A 642 -9.77 17.74 -4.73
CA ARG A 642 -9.92 19.17 -5.11
C ARG A 642 -8.61 19.88 -5.49
N PHE A 643 -7.48 19.38 -5.02
CA PHE A 643 -6.13 19.81 -5.41
C PHE A 643 -5.29 18.63 -5.90
N GLY A 644 -5.96 17.56 -6.32
CA GLY A 644 -5.34 16.34 -6.81
C GLY A 644 -4.90 16.47 -8.26
N GLY A 645 -4.02 15.56 -8.67
CA GLY A 645 -3.58 15.42 -10.04
C GLY A 645 -2.75 14.16 -10.20
N GLN A 646 -2.48 13.77 -11.45
CA GLN A 646 -1.66 12.59 -11.73
C GLN A 646 -0.25 12.75 -11.14
N THR A 647 0.33 13.94 -11.29
CA THR A 647 1.66 14.27 -10.74
C THR A 647 1.68 14.19 -9.21
N GLU A 648 0.68 14.73 -8.51
CA GLU A 648 0.58 14.60 -7.06
C GLU A 648 0.40 13.16 -6.60
N ALA A 649 -0.41 12.38 -7.32
CA ALA A 649 -0.59 10.97 -7.03
C ALA A 649 0.73 10.21 -7.16
N THR A 650 1.48 10.43 -8.24
CA THR A 650 2.82 9.88 -8.45
C THR A 650 3.76 10.24 -7.31
N LYS A 651 3.82 11.52 -6.91
CA LYS A 651 4.68 11.97 -5.80
C LYS A 651 4.33 11.28 -4.48
N ARG A 652 3.05 11.16 -4.15
CA ARG A 652 2.58 10.52 -2.91
C ARG A 652 2.84 9.02 -2.91
N LEU A 653 2.70 8.35 -4.05
CA LEU A 653 2.99 6.92 -4.18
C LEU A 653 4.50 6.65 -4.07
N LEU A 654 5.32 7.37 -4.84
CA LEU A 654 6.77 7.24 -4.81
C LEU A 654 7.41 7.72 -3.51
N SER A 655 6.71 8.51 -2.68
CA SER A 655 7.18 8.87 -1.34
C SER A 655 7.43 7.65 -0.43
N GLN A 656 6.80 6.51 -0.73
CA GLN A 656 7.01 5.25 -0.02
C GLN A 656 8.39 4.64 -0.27
N LEU A 657 9.03 5.02 -1.38
CA LEU A 657 10.40 4.59 -1.71
C LEU A 657 11.43 5.58 -1.13
N PRO A 658 12.58 5.07 -0.67
CA PRO A 658 12.90 3.67 -0.46
C PRO A 658 12.13 3.04 0.70
N ILE A 659 11.83 1.75 0.59
CA ILE A 659 11.10 0.99 1.61
C ILE A 659 12.04 0.66 2.77
N SER A 660 11.57 0.76 4.02
CA SER A 660 12.35 0.34 5.20
C SER A 660 12.50 -1.18 5.26
N ALA A 661 13.69 -1.68 5.59
CA ALA A 661 13.95 -3.12 5.68
C ALA A 661 13.08 -3.79 6.75
N GLN A 662 12.54 -4.98 6.41
CA GLN A 662 11.71 -5.83 7.28
C GLN A 662 10.52 -5.12 7.95
N SER A 663 10.00 -4.06 7.31
CA SER A 663 8.87 -3.28 7.83
C SER A 663 7.50 -3.90 7.56
N TYR A 664 7.44 -4.94 6.72
CA TYR A 664 6.20 -5.65 6.40
C TYR A 664 6.06 -6.93 7.23
N SER A 665 4.85 -7.19 7.71
CA SER A 665 4.51 -8.44 8.37
C SER A 665 4.30 -9.56 7.35
N SER A 666 4.85 -10.75 7.64
CA SER A 666 4.64 -11.97 6.84
C SER A 666 3.38 -12.75 7.24
N SER A 667 2.60 -12.25 8.21
CA SER A 667 1.47 -12.98 8.77
C SER A 667 0.35 -13.22 7.74
N PRO A 668 -0.21 -14.44 7.65
CA PRO A 668 -1.29 -14.76 6.73
C PRO A 668 -2.61 -14.04 7.06
N TYR A 669 -2.78 -13.55 8.30
CA TYR A 669 -3.99 -12.84 8.71
C TYR A 669 -4.13 -11.45 8.08
N LEU A 670 -3.02 -10.87 7.64
CA LEU A 670 -2.97 -9.60 6.91
C LEU A 670 -2.94 -9.82 5.39
N ASP A 671 -3.15 -11.06 4.92
CA ASP A 671 -3.24 -11.35 3.50
C ASP A 671 -4.56 -10.82 2.92
N LEU A 672 -4.45 -9.83 2.05
CA LEU A 672 -5.60 -9.21 1.38
C LEU A 672 -6.33 -10.18 0.42
N GLN A 673 -5.71 -11.31 0.05
CA GLN A 673 -6.36 -12.37 -0.72
C GLN A 673 -7.29 -13.23 0.15
N LEU A 674 -6.93 -13.44 1.42
CA LEU A 674 -7.72 -14.27 2.33
C LEU A 674 -8.82 -13.45 3.00
N PHE A 675 -8.46 -12.26 3.49
CA PHE A 675 -9.31 -11.40 4.29
C PHE A 675 -9.55 -10.04 3.65
N SER A 676 -10.73 -9.49 3.92
CA SER A 676 -11.08 -8.10 3.65
C SER A 676 -11.21 -7.39 4.99
N TYR A 677 -10.39 -6.36 5.20
CA TYR A 677 -10.37 -5.49 6.37
C TYR A 677 -10.08 -4.05 5.92
N ASP A 678 -10.23 -3.10 6.82
CA ASP A 678 -10.01 -1.67 6.54
C ASP A 678 -8.56 -1.26 6.91
N ASP A 679 -7.77 -0.90 5.88
CA ASP A 679 -6.34 -0.57 5.98
C ASP A 679 -6.07 0.74 6.77
N LYS A 680 -7.12 1.51 7.04
CA LYS A 680 -7.05 2.69 7.91
C LYS A 680 -6.68 2.33 9.35
N TRP A 681 -7.19 1.19 9.84
CA TRP A 681 -7.05 0.78 11.24
C TRP A 681 -5.92 -0.23 11.45
N VAL A 682 -5.66 -1.10 10.47
CA VAL A 682 -4.58 -2.12 10.51
C VAL A 682 -3.95 -2.20 9.14
N SER A 683 -2.63 -2.31 9.05
CA SER A 683 -1.93 -2.43 7.76
C SER A 683 -0.88 -3.54 7.79
N LEU A 684 -0.45 -4.00 6.61
CA LEU A 684 0.65 -4.96 6.48
C LEU A 684 1.99 -4.38 6.96
N MET A 685 2.18 -3.08 6.82
CA MET A 685 3.37 -2.40 7.29
C MET A 685 3.26 -2.16 8.80
N GLU A 686 4.30 -2.53 9.55
CA GLU A 686 4.42 -2.41 11.00
C GLU A 686 4.61 -0.95 11.47
N ARG A 687 3.69 -0.08 11.06
CA ARG A 687 3.61 1.31 11.51
C ARG A 687 2.38 1.49 12.41
N PRO A 688 2.50 2.27 13.50
CA PRO A 688 1.37 2.59 14.35
C PRO A 688 0.25 3.27 13.55
N LYS A 689 -0.99 2.81 13.76
CA LYS A 689 -2.20 3.37 13.15
C LYS A 689 -3.05 4.04 14.22
N THR A 690 -3.96 4.92 13.82
CA THR A 690 -4.90 5.53 14.75
C THR A 690 -5.82 4.48 15.37
N SER A 691 -6.00 4.50 16.69
CA SER A 691 -6.96 3.64 17.38
C SER A 691 -8.40 4.05 17.03
N GLY A 692 -9.23 3.09 16.66
CA GLY A 692 -10.68 3.25 16.60
C GLY A 692 -11.34 2.82 17.91
N GLU A 693 -12.56 3.31 18.17
CA GLU A 693 -13.41 2.84 19.26
C GLU A 693 -14.12 1.52 18.92
N HIS A 694 -14.33 1.27 17.62
CA HIS A 694 -15.03 0.10 17.13
C HIS A 694 -14.04 -1.05 16.83
N PRO A 695 -14.46 -2.31 17.00
CA PRO A 695 -13.63 -3.45 16.66
C PRO A 695 -13.36 -3.51 15.15
N ILE A 696 -12.15 -3.96 14.82
CA ILE A 696 -11.70 -4.14 13.46
C ILE A 696 -12.25 -5.48 12.96
N ARG A 697 -12.98 -5.45 11.85
CA ARG A 697 -13.73 -6.60 11.32
C ARG A 697 -12.98 -7.25 10.17
N PHE A 698 -12.75 -8.56 10.26
CA PHE A 698 -12.10 -9.35 9.22
C PHE A 698 -13.13 -10.25 8.54
N TYR A 699 -13.38 -9.99 7.26
CA TYR A 699 -14.29 -10.77 6.42
C TYR A 699 -13.51 -11.73 5.52
N VAL A 700 -13.94 -12.98 5.41
CA VAL A 700 -13.33 -13.92 4.45
C VAL A 700 -13.74 -13.53 3.04
N ARG A 701 -12.78 -13.33 2.13
CA ARG A 701 -13.09 -12.89 0.76
C ARG A 701 -13.88 -13.91 -0.06
N GLU A 702 -13.67 -15.21 0.19
CA GLU A 702 -14.32 -16.27 -0.57
C GLU A 702 -15.84 -16.32 -0.30
N SER A 703 -16.24 -16.24 0.98
CA SER A 703 -17.63 -16.34 1.43
C SER A 703 -18.30 -15.00 1.73
N GLY A 704 -17.53 -13.93 1.98
CA GLY A 704 -18.02 -12.64 2.46
C GLY A 704 -18.46 -12.64 3.92
N LEU A 705 -18.30 -13.76 4.63
CA LEU A 705 -18.70 -13.90 6.02
C LEU A 705 -17.69 -13.21 6.95
N LEU A 706 -18.21 -12.56 7.99
CA LEU A 706 -17.39 -12.06 9.09
C LEU A 706 -16.79 -13.27 9.83
N ARG A 707 -15.46 -13.30 9.96
CA ARG A 707 -14.77 -14.43 10.58
C ARG A 707 -14.28 -14.14 11.99
N PHE A 708 -13.73 -12.96 12.23
CA PHE A 708 -13.32 -12.53 13.57
C PHE A 708 -13.25 -11.00 13.69
N ARG A 709 -13.14 -10.54 14.94
CA ARG A 709 -13.04 -9.13 15.31
C ARG A 709 -11.82 -8.92 16.20
N ILE A 710 -11.09 -7.82 15.99
CA ILE A 710 -9.98 -7.41 16.85
C ILE A 710 -10.40 -6.16 17.63
N TYR A 711 -10.37 -6.26 18.95
CA TYR A 711 -10.67 -5.16 19.86
C TYR A 711 -9.39 -4.43 20.26
N ALA A 712 -9.02 -3.45 19.45
CA ALA A 712 -7.77 -2.72 19.62
C ALA A 712 -7.87 -1.51 20.55
N GLY A 713 -9.06 -1.02 20.87
CA GLY A 713 -9.32 0.17 21.70
C GLY A 713 -9.94 -0.15 23.06
N ILE A 714 -9.78 0.75 24.03
CA ILE A 714 -10.47 0.67 25.32
C ILE A 714 -11.91 1.16 25.14
N LEU A 715 -12.88 0.24 25.20
CA LEU A 715 -14.31 0.57 25.17
C LEU A 715 -14.69 1.39 26.42
N GLY A 716 -15.41 2.50 26.25
CA GLY A 716 -15.98 3.29 27.35
C GLY A 716 -15.13 4.46 27.88
N ARG A 717 -13.91 4.73 27.36
CA ARG A 717 -13.17 5.95 27.69
C ARG A 717 -13.47 7.07 26.68
N PRO A 718 -13.70 8.32 27.12
CA PRO A 718 -13.95 9.44 26.21
C PRO A 718 -12.80 9.62 25.21
N ALA A 719 -13.14 10.13 24.03
CA ALA A 719 -12.18 10.46 22.99
C ALA A 719 -11.06 11.35 23.58
N PRO A 720 -9.79 11.09 23.24
CA PRO A 720 -8.69 11.92 23.71
C PRO A 720 -8.88 13.37 23.22
N PRO A 721 -8.34 14.37 23.94
CA PRO A 721 -8.34 15.75 23.47
C PRO A 721 -7.70 15.82 22.07
N THR A 722 -8.15 16.78 21.25
CA THR A 722 -7.77 16.95 19.83
C THR A 722 -6.25 17.02 19.57
N SER A 723 -5.45 17.26 20.60
CA SER A 723 -3.98 17.29 20.56
C SER A 723 -3.30 15.91 20.62
N ALA A 724 -3.94 14.85 21.11
CA ALA A 724 -3.32 13.54 21.32
C ALA A 724 -4.03 12.42 20.53
N ARG A 725 -3.44 12.01 19.40
CA ARG A 725 -3.93 10.85 18.64
C ARG A 725 -3.52 9.56 19.36
N ARG A 726 -4.50 8.73 19.77
CA ARG A 726 -4.23 7.36 20.23
C ARG A 726 -3.69 6.54 19.07
N LEU A 727 -2.49 6.00 19.21
CA LEU A 727 -1.87 5.14 18.20
C LEU A 727 -1.79 3.70 18.71
N VAL A 728 -2.03 2.74 17.82
CA VAL A 728 -1.94 1.30 18.08
C VAL A 728 -0.97 0.68 17.09
N ALA A 729 0.00 -0.06 17.62
CA ALA A 729 0.87 -0.93 16.85
C ALA A 729 0.37 -2.37 16.95
N PHE A 730 0.33 -3.08 15.82
CA PHE A 730 -0.06 -4.49 15.78
C PHE A 730 1.15 -5.35 15.47
N THR A 731 1.31 -6.42 16.24
CA THR A 731 2.32 -7.45 16.01
C THR A 731 1.61 -8.79 15.85
N PHE A 732 1.53 -9.28 14.62
CA PHE A 732 0.92 -10.58 14.32
C PHE A 732 1.98 -11.68 14.34
N HIS A 733 1.61 -12.86 14.84
CA HIS A 733 2.46 -14.03 14.72
C HIS A 733 2.56 -14.46 13.24
N PRO A 734 3.73 -14.92 12.76
CA PRO A 734 3.90 -15.35 11.38
C PRO A 734 3.05 -16.59 11.00
N THR A 735 2.74 -17.47 11.96
CA THR A 735 2.06 -18.76 11.69
C THR A 735 0.88 -19.10 12.58
N ASP A 736 0.71 -18.47 13.75
CA ASP A 736 -0.22 -18.97 14.78
C ASP A 736 -1.35 -17.97 14.92
N PRO A 737 -2.57 -18.39 15.34
CA PRO A 737 -3.72 -17.49 15.54
C PRO A 737 -3.54 -16.62 16.79
N PHE A 738 -2.51 -15.77 16.76
CA PHE A 738 -2.11 -14.90 17.84
C PHE A 738 -1.66 -13.54 17.30
N SER A 739 -2.13 -12.47 17.93
CA SER A 739 -1.61 -11.14 17.70
C SER A 739 -1.64 -10.28 18.96
N ILE A 740 -0.74 -9.31 19.00
CA ILE A 740 -0.62 -8.33 20.08
C ILE A 740 -0.99 -6.97 19.52
N SER A 741 -1.87 -6.25 20.19
CA SER A 741 -2.05 -4.81 19.97
C SER A 741 -1.47 -4.02 21.13
N VAL A 742 -0.61 -3.07 20.80
CA VAL A 742 0.04 -2.19 21.76
C VAL A 742 -0.48 -0.78 21.53
N GLN A 743 -1.24 -0.25 22.48
CA GLN A 743 -1.66 1.15 22.46
C GLN A 743 -0.62 2.00 23.17
N ARG A 744 -0.25 3.12 22.53
CA ARG A 744 0.62 4.12 23.12
C ARG A 744 -0.17 5.41 23.29
N THR A 745 -0.46 5.76 24.55
CA THR A 745 -0.81 7.13 24.93
C THR A 745 0.40 7.75 25.63
N ASN A 746 0.45 9.08 25.75
CA ASN A 746 1.63 9.77 26.30
C ASN A 746 2.02 9.30 27.72
N SER A 747 1.12 8.65 28.46
CA SER A 747 1.34 8.15 29.82
C SER A 747 1.02 6.66 30.04
N GLU A 748 0.30 5.98 29.14
CA GLU A 748 -0.09 4.57 29.32
C GLU A 748 0.41 3.69 28.17
N TYR A 749 0.99 2.54 28.54
CA TYR A 749 1.40 1.47 27.63
C TYR A 749 0.48 0.27 27.83
N VAL A 750 -0.62 0.23 27.08
CA VAL A 750 -1.66 -0.80 27.22
C VAL A 750 -1.43 -1.89 26.18
N VAL A 751 -1.37 -3.14 26.64
CA VAL A 751 -1.16 -4.30 25.79
C VAL A 751 -2.41 -5.17 25.78
N ASN A 752 -2.89 -5.53 24.60
CA ASN A 752 -3.99 -6.48 24.44
C ASN A 752 -3.50 -7.70 23.66
N PHE A 753 -3.95 -8.87 24.07
CA PHE A 753 -3.69 -10.13 23.38
C PHE A 753 -4.94 -10.59 22.64
N HIS A 754 -4.75 -10.96 21.38
CA HIS A 754 -5.79 -11.55 20.54
C HIS A 754 -5.43 -13.00 20.32
N VAL A 755 -6.23 -13.89 20.91
CA VAL A 755 -5.96 -15.33 20.99
C VAL A 755 -7.12 -16.08 20.35
N ARG A 756 -6.87 -17.35 20.03
CA ARG A 756 -7.94 -18.27 19.69
C ARG A 756 -8.50 -18.90 20.96
N HIS A 757 -9.80 -18.74 21.16
CA HIS A 757 -10.61 -19.49 22.13
C HIS A 757 -11.37 -20.58 21.36
N ILE A 758 -11.26 -21.83 21.79
CA ILE A 758 -11.83 -23.00 21.10
C ILE A 758 -13.16 -23.35 21.73
#